data_AF-A0ABD6X4T1-F1
#
_entry.id   AF-A0ABD6X4T1-F1
#
_cell.length_a   1.000
_cell.length_b   1.000
_cell.length_c   1.000
_cell.angle_alpha   90.00
_cell.angle_beta   90.00
_cell.angle_gamma   90.00
#
_symmetry.space_group_name_H-M   'P 1'
#
loop_
_entity.id
_entity.type
_entity.pdbx_description
1 polymer ?
#
loop_
_entity_poly.entity_id
_entity_poly.type
_entity_poly.pdbx_seq_one_letter_code
_entity_poly.pdbx_strand_id
1 'polypeptide(L)'
;MRSNFFVEGGEFCFEKHGFTAHFHPEFIDTLCWLPRFSNAEKKTFDVHWLALREFLSYIRDINHALFEHLHIDSPLDDYGSFELWQSALISFREHVDQKYNSSSNKNNYLGGMHFWTGLLAHKNKIPRVYKLNSFGKSTGDLKPATVADARLPPHVLKAIGGSERDNHSEMSRLIANLKAVEVMGDYQLPDNFTELHLDKKSEWLLTRRLSDIRLGLEGKFIEARRIRAEGLVAIRAHRHLCPLIDEFLNFNGGTGSLNPKLKDIRELTYDELRYGFLAWFWYYNGKIQLKDKDGKIYRTATKQLNEVRRKEGLDVKVYGWDDLWFADRLGCTSRLYSPAVLLLIFDNSMNVTSATNLSKDCINAFGDAPVIQWYKRRAKSSLFKVISSKINISSADVVRHVLRVTKPYRNMELLPKDKDMLFLSFANTQSKRLKVMFPRKPDDVTFTGHMKTTLAEISNGNWIATGEMLRKSILLLSAMNGGVSKLKDEAQHKKGKTSTTYAHRAPMKAKHDAIMREFKEWLQTLITMRIDNAAEKLGVDPSEYKNRMEQMIDSGFGGLVCSDPRGGVQEDVDDGEICNKVARCLTCKNKEHVFIETVNNVMHLLMWQEALNQAIEEQRIDGTDLNWHFWLSFIETILSRLTDSPVENKKALVADAKIQMSKHDNPYLLIDFKEIS
;
A
#
# COMPACT_ATOMS: atom_id res chain seq x y z
N MET A 1 -44.70 -3.89 -13.05
CA MET A 1 -43.59 -4.59 -12.36
C MET A 1 -43.59 -4.42 -10.84
N ARG A 2 -43.94 -3.25 -10.26
CA ARG A 2 -44.12 -3.12 -8.79
C ARG A 2 -45.04 -4.20 -8.19
N SER A 3 -46.13 -4.52 -8.88
CA SER A 3 -47.04 -5.61 -8.52
C SER A 3 -46.42 -7.02 -8.53
N ASN A 4 -45.31 -7.28 -9.24
CA ASN A 4 -44.75 -8.64 -9.33
C ASN A 4 -43.93 -9.07 -8.10
N PHE A 5 -43.55 -8.12 -7.26
CA PHE A 5 -42.82 -8.37 -6.01
C PHE A 5 -43.76 -8.61 -4.83
N PHE A 6 -44.86 -7.85 -4.79
CA PHE A 6 -45.85 -7.86 -3.71
C PHE A 6 -47.04 -8.81 -3.94
N VAL A 7 -47.25 -9.30 -5.18
CA VAL A 7 -48.29 -10.31 -5.45
C VAL A 7 -47.76 -11.70 -5.16
N GLU A 8 -48.43 -12.39 -4.24
CA GLU A 8 -48.21 -13.80 -3.92
C GLU A 8 -48.26 -14.64 -5.21
N GLY A 9 -47.16 -15.36 -5.51
CA GLY A 9 -47.02 -16.15 -6.74
C GLY A 9 -46.49 -15.39 -7.98
N GLY A 10 -46.19 -14.10 -7.88
CA GLY A 10 -45.59 -13.29 -8.95
C GLY A 10 -44.22 -13.79 -9.45
N GLU A 11 -43.82 -13.36 -10.65
CA GLU A 11 -42.57 -13.77 -11.33
C GLU A 11 -41.30 -13.46 -10.51
N PHE A 12 -41.34 -12.41 -9.67
CA PHE A 12 -40.22 -11.92 -8.85
C PHE A 12 -40.52 -11.94 -7.35
N CYS A 13 -41.45 -12.80 -6.92
CA CYS A 13 -41.90 -12.89 -5.53
C CYS A 13 -40.82 -13.49 -4.61
N PHE A 14 -40.45 -12.76 -3.54
CA PHE A 14 -39.48 -13.22 -2.53
C PHE A 14 -40.00 -14.40 -1.71
N GLU A 15 -41.30 -14.42 -1.41
CA GLU A 15 -41.97 -15.49 -0.67
C GLU A 15 -41.97 -16.81 -1.43
N LYS A 16 -42.23 -16.77 -2.75
CA LYS A 16 -42.15 -17.95 -3.63
C LYS A 16 -40.78 -18.63 -3.60
N HIS A 17 -39.72 -17.88 -3.29
CA HIS A 17 -38.36 -18.39 -3.20
C HIS A 17 -37.88 -18.61 -1.75
N GLY A 18 -38.79 -18.53 -0.77
CA GLY A 18 -38.52 -18.82 0.64
C GLY A 18 -37.68 -17.77 1.35
N PHE A 19 -37.48 -16.58 0.78
CA PHE A 19 -36.64 -15.55 1.38
C PHE A 19 -37.31 -14.83 2.56
N THR A 20 -38.63 -14.72 2.56
CA THR A 20 -39.41 -14.13 3.66
C THR A 20 -39.30 -14.91 4.97
N ALA A 21 -38.91 -16.18 4.92
CA ALA A 21 -38.66 -17.01 6.10
C ALA A 21 -37.25 -16.86 6.69
N HIS A 22 -36.34 -16.15 6.00
CA HIS A 22 -34.92 -16.11 6.36
C HIS A 22 -34.35 -14.69 6.48
N PHE A 23 -34.92 -13.73 5.78
CA PHE A 23 -34.40 -12.36 5.71
C PHE A 23 -35.37 -11.38 6.36
N HIS A 24 -34.81 -10.33 6.97
CA HIS A 24 -35.59 -9.31 7.67
C HIS A 24 -36.63 -8.65 6.75
N PRO A 25 -37.89 -8.44 7.20
CA PRO A 25 -38.94 -7.84 6.39
C PRO A 25 -38.57 -6.47 5.81
N GLU A 26 -37.92 -5.60 6.58
CA GLU A 26 -37.44 -4.28 6.11
C GLU A 26 -36.37 -4.38 5.01
N PHE A 27 -35.51 -5.40 5.06
CA PHE A 27 -34.52 -5.62 4.01
C PHE A 27 -35.19 -6.04 2.70
N ILE A 28 -36.17 -6.94 2.80
CA ILE A 28 -36.98 -7.37 1.65
C ILE A 28 -37.78 -6.19 1.09
N ASP A 29 -38.44 -5.41 1.95
CA ASP A 29 -39.21 -4.25 1.54
C ASP A 29 -38.31 -3.21 0.84
N THR A 30 -37.15 -2.92 1.43
CA THR A 30 -36.12 -2.07 0.81
C THR A 30 -35.81 -2.53 -0.62
N LEU A 31 -35.49 -3.82 -0.82
CA LEU A 31 -35.21 -4.37 -2.16
C LEU A 31 -36.38 -4.20 -3.14
N CYS A 32 -37.62 -4.31 -2.68
CA CYS A 32 -38.83 -4.07 -3.47
C CYS A 32 -39.00 -2.59 -3.87
N TRP A 33 -38.53 -1.64 -3.04
CA TRP A 33 -38.66 -0.19 -3.28
C TRP A 33 -37.52 0.46 -4.06
N LEU A 34 -36.32 -0.14 -4.05
CA LEU A 34 -35.12 0.40 -4.70
C LEU A 34 -35.26 0.75 -6.20
N PRO A 35 -35.95 -0.04 -7.03
CA PRO A 35 -35.93 0.21 -8.47
C PRO A 35 -37.11 1.04 -9.00
N ARG A 36 -36.80 2.18 -9.65
CA ARG A 36 -37.72 2.89 -10.56
C ARG A 36 -37.58 2.29 -11.98
N PHE A 37 -38.41 1.30 -12.31
CA PHE A 37 -38.34 0.51 -13.54
C PHE A 37 -39.07 1.08 -14.76
N SER A 38 -39.08 2.39 -15.00
CA SER A 38 -39.81 2.90 -16.17
C SER A 38 -39.13 2.59 -17.52
N ASN A 39 -37.81 2.32 -17.55
CA ASN A 39 -37.02 2.35 -18.80
C ASN A 39 -36.10 1.12 -19.06
N ALA A 40 -36.09 0.06 -18.24
CA ALA A 40 -35.19 -1.09 -18.43
C ALA A 40 -35.87 -2.25 -19.18
N GLU A 41 -35.19 -2.85 -20.16
CA GLU A 41 -35.68 -4.05 -20.87
C GLU A 41 -35.85 -5.24 -19.90
N LYS A 42 -36.98 -5.95 -19.99
CA LYS A 42 -37.33 -7.10 -19.13
C LYS A 42 -36.19 -8.12 -19.00
N LYS A 43 -35.54 -8.44 -20.12
CA LYS A 43 -34.43 -9.41 -20.18
C LYS A 43 -33.25 -9.05 -19.27
N THR A 44 -32.91 -7.77 -19.17
CA THR A 44 -31.83 -7.28 -18.30
C THR A 44 -32.20 -7.44 -16.83
N PHE A 45 -33.47 -7.21 -16.52
CA PHE A 45 -33.96 -7.34 -15.16
C PHE A 45 -34.00 -8.79 -14.68
N ASP A 46 -34.42 -9.73 -15.54
CA ASP A 46 -34.41 -11.16 -15.23
C ASP A 46 -33.01 -11.64 -14.81
N VAL A 47 -31.97 -11.15 -15.50
CA VAL A 47 -30.57 -11.46 -15.17
C VAL A 47 -30.17 -10.90 -13.81
N HIS A 48 -30.54 -9.65 -13.50
CA HIS A 48 -30.23 -9.04 -12.21
C HIS A 48 -30.98 -9.73 -11.06
N TRP A 49 -32.24 -10.14 -11.28
CA TRP A 49 -33.01 -10.90 -10.31
C TRP A 49 -32.38 -12.27 -10.00
N LEU A 50 -32.00 -13.01 -11.05
CA LEU A 50 -31.32 -14.29 -10.90
C LEU A 50 -30.02 -14.15 -10.10
N ALA A 51 -29.27 -13.06 -10.32
CA ALA A 51 -28.06 -12.77 -9.56
C ALA A 51 -28.33 -12.54 -8.07
N LEU A 52 -29.35 -11.74 -7.73
CA LEU A 52 -29.73 -11.48 -6.34
C LEU A 52 -30.18 -12.75 -5.63
N ARG A 53 -31.03 -13.55 -6.28
CA ARG A 53 -31.53 -14.80 -5.73
C ARG A 53 -30.39 -15.77 -5.44
N GLU A 54 -29.48 -15.93 -6.38
CA GLU A 54 -28.30 -16.80 -6.21
C GLU A 54 -27.40 -16.30 -5.08
N PHE A 55 -27.18 -14.99 -4.97
CA PHE A 55 -26.38 -14.39 -3.90
C PHE A 55 -26.99 -14.60 -2.52
N LEU A 56 -28.28 -14.28 -2.35
CA LEU A 56 -28.98 -14.43 -1.07
C LEU A 56 -29.03 -15.89 -0.62
N SER A 57 -29.31 -16.81 -1.56
CA SER A 57 -29.25 -18.24 -1.27
C SER A 57 -27.84 -18.65 -0.84
N TYR A 58 -26.82 -18.20 -1.58
CA TYR A 58 -25.43 -18.52 -1.29
C TYR A 58 -24.98 -18.07 0.10
N ILE A 59 -25.18 -16.79 0.45
CA ILE A 59 -24.72 -16.27 1.75
C ILE A 59 -25.42 -16.95 2.94
N ARG A 60 -26.68 -17.36 2.77
CA ARG A 60 -27.43 -18.16 3.74
C ARG A 60 -26.83 -19.56 3.85
N ASP A 61 -26.64 -20.25 2.72
CA ASP A 61 -26.21 -21.66 2.70
C ASP A 61 -24.82 -21.86 3.32
N ILE A 62 -23.95 -20.85 3.24
CA ILE A 62 -22.62 -20.87 3.87
C ILE A 62 -22.57 -20.20 5.25
N ASN A 63 -23.72 -19.74 5.76
CA ASN A 63 -23.85 -18.92 6.96
C ASN A 63 -22.80 -17.79 7.04
N HIS A 64 -22.67 -17.02 5.96
CA HIS A 64 -21.72 -15.91 5.90
C HIS A 64 -22.06 -14.86 6.97
N ALA A 65 -21.07 -14.22 7.59
CA ALA A 65 -21.33 -13.23 8.65
C ALA A 65 -22.32 -12.12 8.23
N LEU A 66 -22.31 -11.69 6.97
CA LEU A 66 -23.32 -10.77 6.42
C LEU A 66 -24.77 -11.27 6.58
N PHE A 67 -25.01 -12.58 6.48
CA PHE A 67 -26.35 -13.16 6.62
C PHE A 67 -26.93 -12.91 8.00
N GLU A 68 -26.12 -12.96 9.06
CA GLU A 68 -26.56 -12.69 10.45
C GLU A 68 -27.15 -11.28 10.60
N HIS A 69 -26.61 -10.30 9.87
CA HIS A 69 -27.11 -8.93 9.85
C HIS A 69 -28.37 -8.77 8.97
N LEU A 70 -28.59 -9.66 8.01
CA LEU A 70 -29.75 -9.60 7.13
C LEU A 70 -30.88 -10.55 7.57
N HIS A 71 -30.65 -11.33 8.62
CA HIS A 71 -31.54 -12.37 9.11
C HIS A 71 -32.85 -11.80 9.67
N ILE A 72 -33.90 -12.62 9.72
CA ILE A 72 -35.22 -12.21 10.22
C ILE A 72 -35.20 -11.67 11.65
N ASP A 73 -34.26 -12.14 12.48
CA ASP A 73 -34.09 -11.72 13.87
C ASP A 73 -33.07 -10.57 14.06
N SER A 74 -32.55 -10.01 12.97
CA SER A 74 -31.57 -8.92 13.02
C SER A 74 -32.23 -7.60 13.53
N PRO A 75 -31.49 -6.73 14.24
CA PRO A 75 -31.99 -5.41 14.63
C PRO A 75 -32.49 -4.58 13.43
N LEU A 76 -33.51 -3.74 13.68
CA LEU A 76 -33.98 -2.76 12.71
C LEU A 76 -32.82 -1.87 12.24
N ASP A 77 -32.69 -1.75 10.91
CA ASP A 77 -31.68 -0.96 10.20
C ASP A 77 -30.21 -1.44 10.21
N ASP A 78 -29.92 -2.65 10.70
CA ASP A 78 -28.59 -3.24 10.53
C ASP A 78 -28.49 -4.00 9.21
N TYR A 79 -27.94 -3.37 8.17
CA TYR A 79 -27.70 -4.03 6.89
C TYR A 79 -26.27 -4.59 6.76
N GLY A 80 -25.45 -4.51 7.81
CA GLY A 80 -24.06 -4.97 7.80
C GLY A 80 -23.04 -3.95 7.26
N SER A 81 -21.79 -4.10 7.71
CA SER A 81 -20.67 -3.21 7.40
C SER A 81 -20.13 -3.36 5.97
N PHE A 82 -19.25 -2.43 5.57
CA PHE A 82 -18.55 -2.47 4.29
C PHE A 82 -17.77 -3.78 4.12
N GLU A 83 -17.06 -4.22 5.17
CA GLU A 83 -16.24 -5.43 5.18
C GLU A 83 -17.09 -6.68 4.97
N LEU A 84 -18.26 -6.75 5.62
CA LEU A 84 -19.20 -7.85 5.49
C LEU A 84 -19.75 -7.96 4.07
N TRP A 85 -20.20 -6.86 3.50
CA TRP A 85 -20.67 -6.82 2.11
C TRP A 85 -19.57 -7.11 1.11
N GLN A 86 -18.38 -6.54 1.29
CA GLN A 86 -17.25 -6.73 0.40
C GLN A 86 -16.75 -8.19 0.42
N SER A 87 -16.67 -8.78 1.62
CA SER A 87 -16.34 -10.20 1.82
C SER A 87 -17.37 -11.11 1.15
N ALA A 88 -18.66 -10.85 1.36
CA ALA A 88 -19.74 -11.63 0.76
C ALA A 88 -19.70 -11.57 -0.77
N LEU A 89 -19.46 -10.39 -1.34
CA LEU A 89 -19.36 -10.21 -2.79
C LEU A 89 -18.14 -10.93 -3.39
N ILE A 90 -17.00 -10.93 -2.68
CA ILE A 90 -15.79 -11.67 -3.06
C ILE A 90 -16.07 -13.18 -3.05
N SER A 91 -16.64 -13.68 -1.96
CA SER A 91 -16.99 -15.09 -1.79
C SER A 91 -18.00 -15.54 -2.85
N PHE A 92 -19.00 -14.71 -3.14
CA PHE A 92 -19.99 -14.95 -4.19
C PHE A 92 -19.39 -14.99 -5.60
N ARG A 93 -18.46 -14.08 -5.90
CA ARG A 93 -17.74 -14.11 -7.18
C ARG A 93 -17.05 -15.46 -7.39
N GLU A 94 -16.46 -16.04 -6.36
CA GLU A 94 -15.80 -17.34 -6.48
C GLU A 94 -16.79 -18.50 -6.63
N HIS A 95 -17.91 -18.45 -5.91
CA HIS A 95 -19.02 -19.40 -6.11
C HIS A 95 -19.48 -19.39 -7.57
N VAL A 96 -19.66 -18.20 -8.15
CA VAL A 96 -20.00 -18.04 -9.57
C VAL A 96 -18.89 -18.56 -10.49
N ASP A 97 -17.61 -18.37 -10.14
CA ASP A 97 -16.46 -18.88 -10.91
C ASP A 97 -16.42 -20.40 -10.97
N GLN A 98 -16.80 -21.07 -9.88
CA GLN A 98 -16.82 -22.52 -9.73
C GLN A 98 -18.07 -23.15 -10.33
N LYS A 99 -19.23 -22.49 -10.16
CA LYS A 99 -20.53 -23.01 -10.60
C LYS A 99 -20.73 -22.94 -12.11
N TYR A 100 -20.18 -21.92 -12.77
CA TYR A 100 -20.41 -21.67 -14.20
C TYR A 100 -19.11 -21.79 -15.00
N ASN A 101 -19.16 -22.29 -16.24
CA ASN A 101 -17.96 -22.44 -17.07
C ASN A 101 -17.69 -21.20 -17.97
N SER A 102 -18.74 -20.54 -18.44
CA SER A 102 -18.63 -19.41 -19.37
C SER A 102 -18.39 -18.08 -18.65
N SER A 103 -17.32 -17.37 -19.01
CA SER A 103 -17.05 -16.01 -18.51
C SER A 103 -18.21 -15.04 -18.70
N SER A 104 -18.97 -15.18 -19.80
CA SER A 104 -20.17 -14.36 -20.05
C SER A 104 -21.23 -14.59 -18.98
N ASN A 105 -21.54 -15.86 -18.70
CA ASN A 105 -22.50 -16.21 -17.65
C ASN A 105 -22.01 -15.75 -16.28
N LYS A 106 -20.73 -15.96 -15.96
CA LYS A 106 -20.15 -15.50 -14.69
C LYS A 106 -20.30 -13.99 -14.51
N ASN A 107 -20.08 -13.22 -15.58
CA ASN A 107 -20.21 -11.77 -15.59
C ASN A 107 -21.66 -11.30 -15.45
N ASN A 108 -22.64 -12.08 -15.90
CA ASN A 108 -24.06 -11.76 -15.70
C ASN A 108 -24.43 -11.79 -14.21
N TYR A 109 -24.02 -12.84 -13.48
CA TYR A 109 -24.27 -12.92 -12.02
C TYR A 109 -23.53 -11.84 -11.25
N LEU A 110 -22.25 -11.60 -11.57
CA LEU A 110 -21.47 -10.56 -10.90
C LEU A 110 -21.98 -9.15 -11.24
N GLY A 111 -22.35 -8.91 -12.49
CA GLY A 111 -22.94 -7.66 -12.96
C GLY A 111 -24.28 -7.37 -12.30
N GLY A 112 -25.13 -8.39 -12.13
CA GLY A 112 -26.38 -8.27 -11.39
C GLY A 112 -26.17 -7.92 -9.92
N MET A 113 -25.17 -8.51 -9.26
CA MET A 113 -24.86 -8.11 -7.88
C MET A 113 -24.28 -6.70 -7.77
N HIS A 114 -23.44 -6.26 -8.71
CA HIS A 114 -23.01 -4.86 -8.77
C HIS A 114 -24.15 -3.88 -8.97
N PHE A 115 -25.20 -4.29 -9.68
CA PHE A 115 -26.41 -3.50 -9.84
C PHE A 115 -27.14 -3.35 -8.50
N TRP A 116 -27.41 -4.44 -7.80
CA TRP A 116 -28.13 -4.42 -6.52
C TRP A 116 -27.36 -3.70 -5.41
N THR A 117 -26.07 -4.00 -5.23
CA THR A 117 -25.26 -3.31 -4.23
C THR A 117 -25.06 -1.83 -4.58
N GLY A 118 -25.01 -1.51 -5.88
CA GLY A 118 -25.01 -0.13 -6.35
C GLY A 118 -26.29 0.63 -6.00
N LEU A 119 -27.46 -0.01 -6.12
CA LEU A 119 -28.75 0.57 -5.74
C LEU A 119 -28.89 0.74 -4.23
N LEU A 120 -28.59 -0.30 -3.44
CA LEU A 120 -28.60 -0.24 -1.98
C LEU A 120 -27.68 0.86 -1.47
N ALA A 121 -26.47 0.96 -2.02
CA ALA A 121 -25.52 2.00 -1.65
C ALA A 121 -25.94 3.41 -2.12
N HIS A 122 -26.59 3.53 -3.28
CA HIS A 122 -27.14 4.80 -3.74
C HIS A 122 -28.26 5.31 -2.81
N LYS A 123 -29.00 4.41 -2.16
CA LYS A 123 -30.04 4.75 -1.20
C LYS A 123 -29.54 4.78 0.24
N ASN A 124 -28.22 4.78 0.44
CA ASN A 124 -27.57 4.83 1.74
C ASN A 124 -27.99 3.70 2.70
N LYS A 125 -28.51 2.59 2.18
CA LYS A 125 -28.88 1.41 2.98
C LYS A 125 -27.68 0.53 3.30
N ILE A 126 -26.66 0.54 2.45
CA ILE A 126 -25.40 -0.17 2.70
C ILE A 126 -24.20 0.72 2.33
N PRO A 127 -23.00 0.46 2.88
CA PRO A 127 -21.78 1.11 2.40
C PRO A 127 -21.49 0.79 0.93
N ARG A 128 -20.89 1.74 0.20
CA ARG A 128 -20.54 1.53 -1.21
C ARG A 128 -19.46 0.46 -1.34
N VAL A 129 -19.83 -0.71 -1.85
CA VAL A 129 -18.88 -1.80 -2.12
C VAL A 129 -18.10 -1.59 -3.41
N TYR A 130 -16.87 -2.12 -3.44
CA TYR A 130 -16.09 -2.17 -4.66
C TYR A 130 -16.69 -3.15 -5.66
N LYS A 131 -16.92 -2.64 -6.87
CA LYS A 131 -17.18 -3.49 -8.03
C LYS A 131 -15.96 -4.39 -8.26
N LEU A 132 -16.18 -5.69 -8.17
CA LEU A 132 -15.18 -6.70 -8.48
C LEU A 132 -14.97 -6.76 -9.99
N ASN A 133 -13.78 -7.18 -10.40
CA ASN A 133 -13.46 -7.28 -11.81
C ASN A 133 -14.22 -8.45 -12.45
N SER A 134 -14.65 -8.23 -13.69
CA SER A 134 -15.27 -9.24 -14.54
C SER A 134 -14.34 -10.45 -14.74
N PHE A 135 -14.94 -11.61 -14.98
CA PHE A 135 -14.26 -12.84 -15.34
C PHE A 135 -13.70 -12.68 -16.76
N GLY A 136 -12.38 -12.59 -16.83
CA GLY A 136 -11.58 -12.44 -18.04
C GLY A 136 -10.09 -12.46 -17.67
N LYS A 137 -9.20 -12.79 -18.61
CA LYS A 137 -7.74 -12.82 -18.38
C LYS A 137 -7.17 -11.40 -18.25
N SER A 138 -7.48 -10.69 -17.16
CA SER A 138 -6.68 -9.57 -16.67
C SER A 138 -5.48 -10.15 -15.94
N THR A 139 -4.32 -10.17 -16.60
CA THR A 139 -3.04 -10.61 -15.99
C THR A 139 -2.50 -9.62 -14.95
N GLY A 140 -3.15 -8.46 -14.78
CA GLY A 140 -2.72 -7.37 -13.92
C GLY A 140 -3.05 -7.53 -12.42
N ASP A 141 -4.20 -8.13 -12.09
CA ASP A 141 -4.72 -8.16 -10.70
C ASP A 141 -4.16 -9.31 -9.85
N LEU A 142 -3.55 -10.31 -10.49
CA LEU A 142 -3.01 -11.51 -9.83
C LEU A 142 -1.70 -11.27 -9.08
N LYS A 143 -0.99 -10.17 -9.38
CA LYS A 143 0.32 -9.89 -8.81
C LYS A 143 0.23 -8.84 -7.70
N PRO A 144 0.73 -9.13 -6.50
CA PRO A 144 0.75 -8.15 -5.41
C PRO A 144 1.61 -6.94 -5.80
N ALA A 145 1.14 -5.74 -5.47
CA ALA A 145 1.72 -4.50 -5.95
C ALA A 145 2.57 -3.79 -4.88
N THR A 146 2.21 -3.94 -3.61
CA THR A 146 2.73 -3.23 -2.45
C THR A 146 2.91 -4.19 -1.28
N VAL A 147 3.54 -3.73 -0.20
CA VAL A 147 3.66 -4.52 1.02
C VAL A 147 2.34 -4.63 1.76
N ALA A 148 1.35 -3.76 1.50
CA ALA A 148 0.03 -3.83 2.15
C ALA A 148 -0.86 -4.92 1.53
N ASP A 149 -0.77 -5.16 0.22
CA ASP A 149 -1.46 -6.24 -0.49
C ASP A 149 -0.55 -7.45 -0.77
N ALA A 150 0.48 -7.65 0.06
CA ALA A 150 1.38 -8.77 -0.07
C ALA A 150 0.63 -10.12 0.03
N ARG A 151 1.12 -11.15 -0.65
CA ARG A 151 0.52 -12.48 -0.52
C ARG A 151 0.76 -13.02 0.88
N LEU A 152 -0.29 -13.56 1.47
CA LEU A 152 -0.24 -14.27 2.74
C LEU A 152 0.08 -15.76 2.48
N PRO A 153 0.99 -16.37 3.26
CA PRO A 153 1.26 -17.80 3.18
C PRO A 153 0.10 -18.63 3.74
N PRO A 154 0.01 -19.93 3.38
CA PRO A 154 -1.08 -20.81 3.81
C PRO A 154 -1.30 -20.87 5.32
N HIS A 155 -0.24 -20.79 6.13
CA HIS A 155 -0.36 -20.85 7.59
C HIS A 155 -1.02 -19.60 8.16
N VAL A 156 -0.74 -18.41 7.62
CA VAL A 156 -1.39 -17.16 8.03
C VAL A 156 -2.84 -17.13 7.57
N LEU A 157 -3.10 -17.56 6.34
CA LEU A 157 -4.47 -17.69 5.84
C LEU A 157 -5.31 -18.63 6.72
N LYS A 158 -4.77 -19.78 7.10
CA LYS A 158 -5.43 -20.71 8.02
C LYS A 158 -5.71 -20.05 9.39
N ALA A 159 -4.77 -19.27 9.92
CA ALA A 159 -4.92 -18.60 11.21
C ALA A 159 -6.08 -17.58 11.22
N ILE A 160 -6.33 -16.90 10.10
CA ILE A 160 -7.42 -15.92 9.98
C ILE A 160 -8.76 -16.52 9.52
N GLY A 161 -8.85 -17.85 9.43
CA GLY A 161 -10.00 -18.54 8.83
C GLY A 161 -10.17 -18.24 7.32
N GLY A 162 -9.11 -17.80 6.67
CA GLY A 162 -9.05 -17.50 5.24
C GLY A 162 -8.55 -18.67 4.41
N SER A 163 -8.42 -18.45 3.10
CA SER A 163 -7.95 -19.45 2.14
C SER A 163 -7.20 -18.79 0.98
N GLU A 164 -6.67 -19.57 0.03
CA GLU A 164 -5.95 -19.01 -1.14
C GLU A 164 -6.82 -18.04 -1.97
N ARG A 165 -8.13 -18.10 -1.81
CA ARG A 165 -9.14 -17.17 -2.32
C ARG A 165 -8.83 -15.72 -1.95
N ASP A 166 -8.40 -15.48 -0.73
CA ASP A 166 -8.02 -14.17 -0.22
C ASP A 166 -6.79 -13.57 -0.91
N ASN A 167 -5.97 -14.39 -1.59
CA ASN A 167 -4.82 -13.94 -2.36
C ASN A 167 -5.14 -13.46 -3.79
N HIS A 168 -6.38 -13.56 -4.27
CA HIS A 168 -6.70 -13.39 -5.70
C HIS A 168 -6.73 -11.93 -6.18
N SER A 169 -7.42 -11.03 -5.48
CA SER A 169 -7.55 -9.61 -5.88
C SER A 169 -6.72 -8.68 -4.97
N GLU A 170 -6.35 -7.50 -5.47
CA GLU A 170 -5.62 -6.50 -4.68
C GLU A 170 -6.38 -6.11 -3.40
N MET A 171 -7.69 -5.93 -3.49
CA MET A 171 -8.53 -5.58 -2.33
C MET A 171 -8.72 -6.76 -1.37
N SER A 172 -8.93 -7.98 -1.88
CA SER A 172 -9.00 -9.19 -1.05
C SER A 172 -7.72 -9.38 -0.25
N ARG A 173 -6.56 -9.19 -0.90
CA ARG A 173 -5.27 -9.25 -0.22
C ARG A 173 -5.16 -8.20 0.87
N LEU A 174 -5.54 -6.95 0.59
CA LEU A 174 -5.51 -5.89 1.58
C LEU A 174 -6.37 -6.24 2.81
N ILE A 175 -7.61 -6.66 2.60
CA ILE A 175 -8.54 -7.06 3.69
C ILE A 175 -7.97 -8.23 4.48
N ALA A 176 -7.47 -9.27 3.81
CA ALA A 176 -6.88 -10.43 4.48
C ALA A 176 -5.63 -10.07 5.27
N ASN A 177 -4.80 -9.16 4.75
CA ASN A 177 -3.64 -8.65 5.48
C ASN A 177 -4.05 -7.84 6.71
N LEU A 178 -5.12 -7.06 6.65
CA LEU A 178 -5.65 -6.34 7.83
C LEU A 178 -6.19 -7.32 8.88
N LYS A 179 -6.97 -8.32 8.45
CA LYS A 179 -7.47 -9.38 9.33
C LYS A 179 -6.32 -10.18 9.97
N ALA A 180 -5.25 -10.45 9.23
CA ALA A 180 -4.05 -11.09 9.78
C ALA A 180 -3.41 -10.28 10.90
N VAL A 181 -3.39 -8.96 10.78
CA VAL A 181 -2.85 -8.11 11.83
C VAL A 181 -3.76 -8.07 13.06
N GLU A 182 -5.09 -8.11 12.87
CA GLU A 182 -6.06 -8.20 13.97
C GLU A 182 -5.99 -9.54 14.72
N VAL A 183 -5.80 -10.66 14.02
CA VAL A 183 -5.88 -12.02 14.60
C VAL A 183 -4.54 -12.54 15.11
N MET A 184 -3.44 -12.27 14.41
CA MET A 184 -2.14 -12.88 14.74
C MET A 184 -1.51 -12.28 16.00
N GLY A 185 -1.91 -11.08 16.42
CA GLY A 185 -1.34 -10.41 17.60
C GLY A 185 0.11 -9.97 17.44
N ASP A 186 0.68 -10.03 16.22
CA ASP A 186 2.07 -9.64 15.91
C ASP A 186 2.32 -8.13 16.06
N TYR A 187 1.25 -7.34 16.20
CA TYR A 187 1.29 -5.89 16.20
C TYR A 187 0.56 -5.34 17.42
N GLN A 188 1.13 -4.29 18.01
CA GLN A 188 0.39 -3.44 18.92
C GLN A 188 -0.55 -2.55 18.09
N LEU A 189 -1.84 -2.88 18.13
CA LEU A 189 -2.88 -2.13 17.46
C LEU A 189 -3.21 -0.86 18.24
N PRO A 190 -3.60 0.25 17.57
CA PRO A 190 -4.27 1.37 18.21
C PRO A 190 -5.53 0.93 18.96
N ASP A 191 -5.86 1.59 20.08
CA ASP A 191 -6.99 1.20 20.96
C ASP A 191 -8.34 1.14 20.22
N ASN A 192 -8.53 1.99 19.20
CA ASN A 192 -9.74 2.04 18.37
C ASN A 192 -9.55 1.42 16.98
N PHE A 193 -8.55 0.55 16.79
CA PHE A 193 -8.19 0.05 15.47
C PHE A 193 -9.35 -0.63 14.75
N THR A 194 -10.16 -1.44 15.47
CA THR A 194 -11.31 -2.15 14.90
C THR A 194 -12.37 -1.22 14.31
N GLU A 195 -12.54 -0.04 14.91
CA GLU A 195 -13.52 0.98 14.53
C GLU A 195 -13.03 1.88 13.39
N LEU A 196 -11.72 1.84 13.08
CA LEU A 196 -11.15 2.64 11.99
C LEU A 196 -11.71 2.21 10.63
N HIS A 197 -12.01 3.19 9.80
CA HIS A 197 -12.33 2.96 8.39
C HIS A 197 -11.16 2.32 7.63
N LEU A 198 -11.48 1.64 6.53
CA LEU A 198 -10.52 0.89 5.73
C LEU A 198 -9.33 1.74 5.25
N ASP A 199 -9.52 3.02 4.95
CA ASP A 199 -8.46 3.93 4.54
C ASP A 199 -7.42 4.14 5.65
N LYS A 200 -7.88 4.37 6.89
CA LYS A 200 -7.03 4.55 8.07
C LYS A 200 -6.35 3.24 8.47
N LYS A 201 -7.07 2.12 8.43
CA LYS A 201 -6.49 0.77 8.61
C LYS A 201 -5.40 0.50 7.59
N SER A 202 -5.64 0.83 6.32
CA SER A 202 -4.68 0.64 5.23
C SER A 202 -3.45 1.54 5.34
N GLU A 203 -3.65 2.81 5.69
CA GLU A 203 -2.56 3.78 5.93
C GLU A 203 -1.68 3.33 7.10
N TRP A 204 -2.31 2.89 8.19
CA TRP A 204 -1.62 2.34 9.36
C TRP A 204 -0.82 1.09 8.99
N LEU A 205 -1.43 0.12 8.29
CA LEU A 205 -0.76 -1.11 7.88
C LEU A 205 0.47 -0.83 7.02
N LEU A 206 0.32 0.05 6.03
CA LEU A 206 1.39 0.45 5.13
C LEU A 206 2.53 1.13 5.89
N THR A 207 2.20 2.08 6.75
CA THR A 207 3.18 2.81 7.59
C THR A 207 3.92 1.86 8.52
N ARG A 208 3.19 0.98 9.20
CA ARG A 208 3.75 0.02 10.15
C ARG A 208 4.70 -0.95 9.47
N ARG A 209 4.29 -1.58 8.36
CA ARG A 209 5.16 -2.49 7.60
C ARG A 209 6.39 -1.79 7.04
N LEU A 210 6.27 -0.56 6.55
CA LEU A 210 7.43 0.21 6.10
C LEU A 210 8.40 0.52 7.24
N SER A 211 7.89 0.85 8.43
CA SER A 211 8.71 1.03 9.64
C SER A 211 9.46 -0.25 10.02
N ASP A 212 8.76 -1.38 10.12
CA ASP A 212 9.36 -2.68 10.48
C ASP A 212 10.40 -3.11 9.43
N ILE A 213 10.12 -2.90 8.14
CA ILE A 213 11.10 -3.12 7.07
C ILE A 213 12.34 -2.25 7.30
N ARG A 214 12.17 -0.95 7.55
CA ARG A 214 13.32 -0.04 7.71
C ARG A 214 14.20 -0.40 8.90
N LEU A 215 13.59 -0.75 10.03
CA LEU A 215 14.30 -1.16 11.25
C LEU A 215 14.94 -2.55 11.07
N GLY A 216 14.21 -3.51 10.51
CA GLY A 216 14.73 -4.86 10.25
C GLY A 216 15.90 -4.87 9.25
N LEU A 217 15.85 -4.03 8.22
CA LEU A 217 16.95 -3.85 7.28
C LEU A 217 18.19 -3.26 7.96
N GLU A 218 18.00 -2.29 8.84
CA GLU A 218 19.07 -1.70 9.62
C GLU A 218 19.73 -2.72 10.54
N GLY A 219 18.94 -3.48 11.30
CA GLY A 219 19.42 -4.55 12.16
C GLY A 219 20.24 -5.58 11.40
N LYS A 220 19.73 -6.07 10.25
CA LYS A 220 20.46 -7.02 9.39
C LYS A 220 21.76 -6.43 8.83
N PHE A 221 21.76 -5.15 8.45
CA PHE A 221 22.96 -4.49 7.96
C PHE A 221 24.02 -4.33 9.06
N ILE A 222 23.63 -3.91 10.26
CA ILE A 222 24.51 -3.81 11.43
C ILE A 222 25.08 -5.19 11.80
N GLU A 223 24.25 -6.22 11.79
CA GLU A 223 24.66 -7.59 12.09
C GLU A 223 25.72 -8.10 11.10
N ALA A 224 25.50 -7.88 9.79
CA ALA A 224 26.49 -8.22 8.78
C ALA A 224 27.83 -7.45 8.99
N ARG A 225 27.77 -6.17 9.40
CA ARG A 225 28.97 -5.39 9.77
C ARG A 225 29.70 -6.00 10.97
N ARG A 226 28.96 -6.43 11.99
CA ARG A 226 29.50 -7.02 13.22
C ARG A 226 30.19 -8.35 12.93
N ILE A 227 29.51 -9.27 12.24
CA ILE A 227 30.08 -10.58 11.83
C ILE A 227 31.40 -10.39 11.08
N ARG A 228 31.45 -9.42 10.15
CA ARG A 228 32.69 -9.13 9.43
C ARG A 228 33.78 -8.56 10.32
N ALA A 229 33.45 -7.65 11.23
CA ALA A 229 34.43 -7.08 12.15
C ALA A 229 35.05 -8.17 13.05
N GLU A 230 34.22 -9.07 13.58
CA GLU A 230 34.66 -10.25 14.35
C GLU A 230 35.55 -11.17 13.54
N GLY A 231 35.18 -11.42 12.28
CA GLY A 231 36.02 -12.17 11.33
C GLY A 231 37.42 -11.55 11.17
N LEU A 232 37.51 -10.23 11.01
CA LEU A 232 38.79 -9.52 10.87
C LEU A 232 39.63 -9.57 12.15
N VAL A 233 39.00 -9.53 13.33
CA VAL A 233 39.70 -9.72 14.61
C VAL A 233 40.24 -11.15 14.69
N ALA A 234 39.43 -12.14 14.38
CA ALA A 234 39.82 -13.55 14.40
C ALA A 234 40.96 -13.86 13.41
N ILE A 235 40.92 -13.30 12.19
CA ILE A 235 41.98 -13.38 11.19
C ILE A 235 43.33 -12.92 11.76
N ARG A 236 43.34 -11.80 12.50
CA ARG A 236 44.58 -11.26 13.09
C ARG A 236 45.07 -12.13 14.24
N ALA A 237 44.18 -12.62 15.08
CA ALA A 237 44.52 -13.49 16.21
C ALA A 237 45.14 -14.83 15.74
N HIS A 238 44.63 -15.41 14.66
CA HIS A 238 45.05 -16.74 14.17
C HIS A 238 46.06 -16.69 13.02
N ARG A 239 46.63 -15.51 12.70
CA ARG A 239 47.62 -15.34 11.62
C ARG A 239 48.86 -16.23 11.78
N HIS A 240 49.19 -16.59 13.02
CA HIS A 240 50.35 -17.40 13.36
C HIS A 240 50.21 -18.86 12.88
N LEU A 241 48.98 -19.33 12.62
CA LEU A 241 48.69 -20.66 12.08
C LEU A 241 48.85 -20.73 10.55
N CYS A 242 48.95 -19.58 9.87
CA CYS A 242 48.99 -19.57 8.41
C CYS A 242 50.17 -20.37 7.81
N PRO A 243 51.42 -20.29 8.31
CA PRO A 243 52.52 -21.08 7.77
C PRO A 243 52.29 -22.59 7.88
N LEU A 244 51.82 -23.05 9.04
CA LEU A 244 51.48 -24.46 9.27
C LEU A 244 50.39 -24.94 8.30
N ILE A 245 49.32 -24.16 8.16
CA ILE A 245 48.20 -24.48 7.27
C ILE A 245 48.64 -24.45 5.81
N ASP A 246 49.53 -23.54 5.42
CA ASP A 246 50.04 -23.44 4.05
C ASP A 246 50.87 -24.66 3.66
N GLU A 247 51.81 -25.07 4.51
CA GLU A 247 52.61 -26.29 4.31
C GLU A 247 51.72 -27.53 4.28
N PHE A 248 50.69 -27.58 5.12
CA PHE A 248 49.73 -28.68 5.13
C PHE A 248 48.90 -28.74 3.84
N LEU A 249 48.30 -27.62 3.43
CA LEU A 249 47.35 -27.58 2.31
C LEU A 249 48.04 -27.73 0.95
N ASN A 250 49.26 -27.22 0.80
CA ASN A 250 50.03 -27.28 -0.45
C ASN A 250 50.96 -28.50 -0.54
N PHE A 251 50.88 -29.44 0.40
CA PHE A 251 51.70 -30.64 0.37
C PHE A 251 51.44 -31.48 -0.90
N ASN A 252 52.48 -31.64 -1.71
CA ASN A 252 52.48 -32.45 -2.92
C ASN A 252 53.41 -33.67 -2.76
N GLY A 253 53.07 -34.54 -1.81
CA GLY A 253 53.70 -35.85 -1.70
C GLY A 253 53.21 -36.82 -2.78
N GLY A 254 54.09 -37.71 -3.23
CA GLY A 254 53.74 -38.79 -4.15
C GLY A 254 52.83 -39.84 -3.51
N THR A 255 52.46 -40.86 -4.29
CA THR A 255 51.66 -41.99 -3.79
C THR A 255 52.36 -42.66 -2.61
N GLY A 256 51.69 -42.72 -1.45
CA GLY A 256 52.24 -43.31 -0.22
C GLY A 256 52.95 -42.32 0.72
N SER A 257 53.17 -41.07 0.32
CA SER A 257 53.77 -40.05 1.20
C SER A 257 52.75 -39.50 2.21
N LEU A 258 53.08 -39.56 3.49
CA LEU A 258 52.29 -38.92 4.56
C LEU A 258 52.63 -37.43 4.65
N ASN A 259 51.60 -36.60 4.83
CA ASN A 259 51.80 -35.16 5.02
C ASN A 259 52.48 -34.91 6.39
N PRO A 260 53.66 -34.28 6.43
CA PRO A 260 54.44 -34.12 7.66
C PRO A 260 53.75 -33.23 8.68
N LYS A 261 52.84 -32.35 8.26
CA LYS A 261 52.09 -31.42 9.13
C LYS A 261 50.74 -31.97 9.59
N LEU A 262 50.38 -33.18 9.19
CA LEU A 262 49.07 -33.75 9.53
C LEU A 262 48.90 -33.93 11.04
N LYS A 263 49.97 -34.30 11.76
CA LYS A 263 49.91 -34.48 13.22
C LYS A 263 49.61 -33.15 13.90
N ASP A 264 50.39 -32.11 13.59
CA ASP A 264 50.25 -30.76 14.12
C ASP A 264 48.84 -30.19 13.85
N ILE A 265 48.29 -30.40 12.64
CA ILE A 265 46.92 -29.97 12.28
C ILE A 265 45.84 -30.70 13.11
N ARG A 266 46.05 -31.97 13.48
CA ARG A 266 45.10 -32.75 14.30
C ARG A 266 45.17 -32.42 15.78
N GLU A 267 46.23 -31.76 16.22
CA GLU A 267 46.40 -31.29 17.59
C GLU A 267 45.67 -29.96 17.84
N LEU A 268 45.42 -29.16 16.79
CA LEU A 268 44.60 -27.95 16.87
C LEU A 268 43.16 -28.26 17.29
N THR A 269 42.59 -27.35 18.07
CA THR A 269 41.14 -27.34 18.36
C THR A 269 40.32 -27.00 17.12
N TYR A 270 39.02 -27.30 17.14
CA TYR A 270 38.12 -26.97 16.04
C TYR A 270 38.14 -25.47 15.73
N ASP A 271 38.10 -24.62 16.75
CA ASP A 271 38.08 -23.16 16.57
C ASP A 271 39.42 -22.64 16.03
N GLU A 272 40.56 -23.10 16.58
CA GLU A 272 41.87 -22.74 16.06
C GLU A 272 42.01 -23.12 14.58
N LEU A 273 41.55 -24.31 14.20
CA LEU A 273 41.61 -24.77 12.82
C LEU A 273 40.64 -23.99 11.91
N ARG A 274 39.40 -23.73 12.35
CA ARG A 274 38.40 -22.96 11.59
C ARG A 274 38.86 -21.52 11.36
N TYR A 275 39.31 -20.84 12.42
CA TYR A 275 39.80 -19.47 12.32
C TYR A 275 41.19 -19.40 11.66
N GLY A 276 42.01 -20.44 11.80
CA GLY A 276 43.24 -20.63 11.05
C GLY A 276 42.98 -20.70 9.55
N PHE A 277 42.00 -21.50 9.11
CA PHE A 277 41.57 -21.51 7.71
C PHE A 277 41.04 -20.15 7.23
N LEU A 278 40.26 -19.45 8.06
CA LEU A 278 39.80 -18.09 7.76
C LEU A 278 40.98 -17.12 7.57
N ALA A 279 41.98 -17.17 8.44
CA ALA A 279 43.19 -16.37 8.35
C ALA A 279 44.00 -16.72 7.10
N TRP A 280 44.15 -18.02 6.81
CA TRP A 280 44.83 -18.49 5.61
C TRP A 280 44.10 -18.02 4.33
N PHE A 281 42.76 -18.02 4.30
CA PHE A 281 42.00 -17.44 3.18
C PHE A 281 42.31 -15.96 2.98
N TRP A 282 42.46 -15.21 4.07
CA TRP A 282 42.77 -13.79 4.02
C TRP A 282 44.17 -13.51 3.46
N TYR A 283 45.19 -14.22 3.93
CA TYR A 283 46.59 -13.94 3.62
C TYR A 283 47.10 -14.65 2.36
N TYR A 284 46.69 -15.90 2.13
CA TYR A 284 47.24 -16.76 1.08
C TYR A 284 46.26 -17.04 -0.06
N ASN A 285 44.94 -16.96 0.20
CA ASN A 285 43.92 -17.23 -0.83
C ASN A 285 43.32 -15.97 -1.46
N GLY A 286 43.90 -14.78 -1.28
CA GLY A 286 43.38 -13.55 -1.86
C GLY A 286 42.05 -13.09 -1.24
N LYS A 287 41.76 -13.45 0.01
CA LYS A 287 40.57 -13.00 0.77
C LYS A 287 39.25 -13.54 0.23
N ILE A 288 39.29 -14.76 -0.31
CA ILE A 288 38.13 -15.52 -0.78
C ILE A 288 38.22 -16.96 -0.26
N GLN A 289 37.08 -17.65 -0.20
CA GLN A 289 37.02 -19.05 0.22
C GLN A 289 37.70 -19.98 -0.79
N LEU A 290 38.22 -21.11 -0.31
CA LEU A 290 39.00 -22.07 -1.10
C LEU A 290 38.26 -22.69 -2.29
N LYS A 291 36.97 -23.00 -2.12
CA LYS A 291 36.14 -23.71 -3.09
C LYS A 291 36.21 -23.12 -4.49
N ASP A 292 36.34 -21.81 -4.53
CA ASP A 292 36.24 -21.00 -5.72
C ASP A 292 37.59 -20.85 -6.46
N LYS A 293 38.69 -21.31 -5.85
CA LYS A 293 40.05 -21.29 -6.42
C LYS A 293 40.62 -22.68 -6.66
N ASP A 294 40.51 -23.58 -5.68
CA ASP A 294 41.10 -24.92 -5.75
C ASP A 294 40.23 -25.97 -5.05
N GLY A 295 39.59 -26.83 -5.85
CA GLY A 295 38.72 -27.90 -5.36
C GLY A 295 39.44 -29.07 -4.67
N LYS A 296 40.75 -29.27 -4.92
CA LYS A 296 41.55 -30.28 -4.20
C LYS A 296 41.84 -29.78 -2.79
N ILE A 297 42.39 -28.56 -2.68
CA ILE A 297 42.72 -27.95 -1.39
C ILE A 297 41.45 -27.78 -0.54
N TYR A 298 40.35 -27.33 -1.14
CA TYR A 298 39.05 -27.22 -0.48
C TYR A 298 38.58 -28.55 0.16
N ARG A 299 38.69 -29.66 -0.58
CA ARG A 299 38.30 -30.99 -0.08
C ARG A 299 39.19 -31.41 1.10
N THR A 300 40.49 -31.13 1.03
CA THR A 300 41.43 -31.40 2.12
C THR A 300 41.08 -30.61 3.37
N ALA A 301 40.87 -29.29 3.26
CA ALA A 301 40.50 -28.42 4.38
C ALA A 301 39.16 -28.86 5.02
N THR A 302 38.14 -29.09 4.18
CA THR A 302 36.82 -29.57 4.62
C THR A 302 36.92 -30.92 5.34
N LYS A 303 37.73 -31.85 4.84
CA LYS A 303 37.94 -33.16 5.46
C LYS A 303 38.52 -33.02 6.86
N GLN A 304 39.59 -32.22 7.01
CA GLN A 304 40.26 -32.08 8.30
C GLN A 304 39.40 -31.34 9.32
N LEU A 305 38.71 -30.27 8.92
CA LEU A 305 37.81 -29.58 9.84
C LEU A 305 36.72 -30.51 10.38
N ASN A 306 36.16 -31.37 9.52
CA ASN A 306 35.17 -32.38 9.91
C ASN A 306 35.73 -33.52 10.76
N GLU A 307 37.04 -33.79 10.69
CA GLU A 307 37.71 -34.77 11.53
C GLU A 307 37.90 -34.22 12.94
N VAL A 308 38.42 -33.00 13.07
CA VAL A 308 38.56 -32.30 14.36
C VAL A 308 37.20 -32.07 15.03
N ARG A 309 36.18 -31.64 14.26
CA ARG A 309 34.79 -31.53 14.76
C ARG A 309 34.30 -32.83 15.42
N ARG A 310 34.55 -33.97 14.78
CA ARG A 310 34.12 -35.29 15.28
C ARG A 310 34.89 -35.70 16.53
N LYS A 311 36.19 -35.43 16.57
CA LYS A 311 37.06 -35.66 17.73
C LYS A 311 36.55 -34.91 18.96
N GLU A 312 36.04 -33.70 18.78
CA GLU A 312 35.50 -32.85 19.87
C GLU A 312 34.01 -33.05 20.16
N GLY A 313 33.31 -33.94 19.44
CA GLY A 313 31.89 -34.22 19.68
C GLY A 313 30.93 -33.07 19.32
N LEU A 314 31.34 -32.13 18.46
CA LEU A 314 30.56 -30.94 18.12
C LEU A 314 29.44 -31.23 17.11
N ASP A 315 28.27 -30.57 17.23
CA ASP A 315 27.14 -30.75 16.31
C ASP A 315 27.49 -30.31 14.87
N VAL A 316 27.24 -31.19 13.90
CA VAL A 316 27.45 -30.92 12.47
C VAL A 316 26.60 -29.78 11.93
N LYS A 317 25.43 -29.51 12.51
CA LYS A 317 24.55 -28.42 12.04
C LYS A 317 25.11 -27.03 12.35
N VAL A 318 25.86 -26.92 13.45
CA VAL A 318 26.41 -25.65 13.96
C VAL A 318 27.89 -25.51 13.58
N TYR A 319 28.65 -26.60 13.69
CA TYR A 319 30.10 -26.66 13.50
C TYR A 319 30.50 -27.40 12.21
N GLY A 320 29.57 -27.65 11.31
CA GLY A 320 29.88 -28.12 9.97
C GLY A 320 30.66 -27.08 9.16
N TRP A 321 31.30 -27.53 8.07
CA TRP A 321 31.84 -26.61 7.08
C TRP A 321 30.70 -25.79 6.46
N ASP A 322 30.82 -24.46 6.52
CA ASP A 322 29.85 -23.53 5.95
C ASP A 322 30.59 -22.45 5.13
N ASP A 323 30.47 -22.54 3.80
CA ASP A 323 31.02 -21.57 2.85
C ASP A 323 30.54 -20.14 3.19
N LEU A 324 29.27 -19.98 3.55
CA LEU A 324 28.69 -18.68 3.84
C LEU A 324 29.30 -18.08 5.12
N TRP A 325 29.58 -18.91 6.13
CA TRP A 325 30.25 -18.46 7.36
C TRP A 325 31.61 -17.82 7.09
N PHE A 326 32.41 -18.43 6.19
CA PHE A 326 33.70 -17.86 5.76
C PHE A 326 33.49 -16.61 4.90
N ALA A 327 32.61 -16.68 3.91
CA ALA A 327 32.37 -15.59 2.97
C ALA A 327 31.88 -14.31 3.67
N ASP A 328 30.98 -14.42 4.66
CA ASP A 328 30.47 -13.29 5.45
C ASP A 328 31.58 -12.56 6.22
N ARG A 329 32.60 -13.30 6.65
CA ARG A 329 33.75 -12.76 7.41
C ARG A 329 34.83 -12.18 6.51
N LEU A 330 34.94 -12.66 5.27
CA LEU A 330 35.95 -12.23 4.30
C LEU A 330 35.52 -11.00 3.50
N GLY A 331 34.25 -10.90 3.08
CA GLY A 331 33.84 -9.83 2.18
C GLY A 331 32.33 -9.62 2.06
N CYS A 332 31.83 -9.55 0.83
CA CYS A 332 30.46 -9.14 0.53
C CYS A 332 29.63 -10.33 0.04
N THR A 333 28.62 -10.70 0.81
CA THR A 333 27.67 -11.79 0.53
C THR A 333 26.24 -11.25 0.49
N SER A 334 25.27 -12.13 0.20
CA SER A 334 23.84 -11.77 0.20
C SER A 334 23.36 -11.21 1.53
N ARG A 335 23.92 -11.68 2.65
CA ARG A 335 23.61 -11.17 3.99
C ARG A 335 23.98 -9.70 4.18
N LEU A 336 24.90 -9.16 3.37
CA LEU A 336 25.25 -7.74 3.38
C LEU A 336 24.65 -6.96 2.22
N TYR A 337 24.81 -7.43 0.97
CA TYR A 337 24.35 -6.63 -0.18
C TYR A 337 22.83 -6.56 -0.30
N SER A 338 22.10 -7.56 0.21
CA SER A 338 20.63 -7.56 0.16
C SER A 338 20.01 -6.48 1.06
N PRO A 339 20.34 -6.41 2.37
CA PRO A 339 19.86 -5.29 3.18
C PRO A 339 20.40 -3.95 2.71
N ALA A 340 21.65 -3.88 2.21
CA ALA A 340 22.22 -2.67 1.66
C ALA A 340 21.41 -2.12 0.46
N VAL A 341 21.10 -2.95 -0.54
CA VAL A 341 20.33 -2.51 -1.71
C VAL A 341 18.90 -2.13 -1.34
N LEU A 342 18.28 -2.84 -0.38
CA LEU A 342 16.95 -2.52 0.10
C LEU A 342 16.90 -1.20 0.88
N LEU A 343 17.91 -0.89 1.70
CA LEU A 343 18.06 0.43 2.35
C LEU A 343 18.19 1.55 1.31
N LEU A 344 18.99 1.34 0.27
CA LEU A 344 19.13 2.32 -0.82
C LEU A 344 17.82 2.52 -1.58
N ILE A 345 17.03 1.46 -1.81
CA ILE A 345 15.69 1.57 -2.39
C ILE A 345 14.75 2.32 -1.43
N PHE A 346 14.83 2.02 -0.14
CA PHE A 346 13.95 2.58 0.88
C PHE A 346 14.13 4.10 1.02
N ASP A 347 15.36 4.52 1.32
CA ASP A 347 15.65 5.91 1.65
C ASP A 347 15.55 6.82 0.40
N ASN A 348 15.77 6.27 -0.80
CA ASN A 348 15.90 7.05 -2.03
C ASN A 348 14.81 6.81 -3.07
N SER A 349 13.83 5.96 -2.78
CA SER A 349 12.79 5.59 -3.73
C SER A 349 13.37 5.14 -5.08
N MET A 350 14.52 4.43 -5.07
CA MET A 350 15.23 4.00 -6.28
C MET A 350 14.53 2.85 -7.00
N ASN A 351 14.73 2.71 -8.31
CA ASN A 351 14.21 1.54 -9.03
C ASN A 351 15.12 0.38 -8.65
N VAL A 352 14.56 -0.82 -8.55
CA VAL A 352 15.36 -2.02 -8.22
C VAL A 352 16.59 -2.11 -9.13
N THR A 353 16.39 -2.04 -10.45
CA THR A 353 17.48 -2.06 -11.43
C THR A 353 18.44 -0.86 -11.30
N SER A 354 17.99 0.30 -10.82
CA SER A 354 18.89 1.43 -10.59
C SER A 354 19.75 1.21 -9.35
N ALA A 355 19.16 0.69 -8.27
CA ALA A 355 19.86 0.40 -7.03
C ALA A 355 20.86 -0.75 -7.21
N THR A 356 20.51 -1.81 -7.94
CA THR A 356 21.43 -2.94 -8.21
C THR A 356 22.54 -2.62 -9.20
N ASN A 357 22.45 -1.52 -9.95
CA ASN A 357 23.45 -1.05 -10.93
C ASN A 357 24.08 0.29 -10.52
N LEU A 358 24.06 0.61 -9.23
CA LEU A 358 24.66 1.83 -8.72
C LEU A 358 26.17 1.84 -8.96
N SER A 359 26.73 2.98 -9.35
CA SER A 359 28.18 3.14 -9.49
C SER A 359 28.86 3.20 -8.11
N LYS A 360 30.14 2.80 -8.04
CA LYS A 360 30.98 2.97 -6.85
C LYS A 360 31.15 4.44 -6.44
N ASP A 361 31.06 5.36 -7.41
CA ASP A 361 31.24 6.82 -7.23
C ASP A 361 29.88 7.54 -7.17
N CYS A 362 28.83 6.84 -6.74
CA CYS A 362 27.45 7.35 -6.68
C CYS A 362 27.21 8.48 -5.67
N ILE A 363 28.15 8.77 -4.77
CA ILE A 363 28.00 9.83 -3.78
C ILE A 363 28.78 11.05 -4.22
N ASN A 364 28.07 12.15 -4.38
CA ASN A 364 28.64 13.46 -4.57
C ASN A 364 28.60 14.23 -3.23
N ALA A 365 29.78 14.64 -2.75
CA ALA A 365 29.94 15.36 -1.48
C ALA A 365 30.42 16.81 -1.69
N PHE A 366 30.33 17.36 -2.90
CA PHE A 366 30.86 18.68 -3.26
C PHE A 366 29.91 19.86 -2.91
N GLY A 367 28.85 19.64 -2.12
CA GLY A 367 27.91 20.69 -1.68
C GLY A 367 27.56 20.58 -0.19
N ASP A 368 26.70 21.48 0.30
CA ASP A 368 26.35 21.62 1.73
C ASP A 368 25.77 20.35 2.37
N ALA A 369 25.15 19.48 1.56
CA ALA A 369 24.69 18.17 1.97
C ALA A 369 25.11 17.10 0.95
N PRO A 370 25.55 15.91 1.40
CA PRO A 370 25.93 14.84 0.49
C PRO A 370 24.71 14.33 -0.28
N VAL A 371 24.91 14.03 -1.56
CA VAL A 371 23.85 13.61 -2.49
C VAL A 371 24.22 12.25 -3.08
N ILE A 372 23.25 11.35 -3.17
CA ILE A 372 23.39 10.11 -3.93
C ILE A 372 22.81 10.29 -5.33
N GLN A 373 23.54 9.87 -6.35
CA GLN A 373 23.21 10.01 -7.76
C GLN A 373 23.15 8.64 -8.45
N TRP A 374 22.17 8.46 -9.34
CA TRP A 374 22.05 7.25 -10.14
C TRP A 374 21.48 7.52 -11.54
N TYR A 375 21.82 6.66 -12.49
CA TYR A 375 21.31 6.76 -13.85
C TYR A 375 20.07 5.89 -14.08
N LYS A 376 19.01 6.48 -14.63
CA LYS A 376 17.79 5.78 -15.01
C LYS A 376 17.77 5.54 -16.52
N ARG A 377 18.27 4.38 -16.95
CA ARG A 377 18.39 3.98 -18.38
C ARG A 377 17.13 4.24 -19.21
N ARG A 378 15.96 3.80 -18.74
CA ARG A 378 14.67 3.99 -19.44
C ARG A 378 14.27 5.44 -19.65
N ALA A 379 14.73 6.34 -18.78
CA ALA A 379 14.44 7.77 -18.86
C ALA A 379 15.60 8.57 -19.47
N LYS A 380 16.71 7.89 -19.78
CA LYS A 380 17.99 8.47 -20.22
C LYS A 380 18.41 9.68 -19.38
N SER A 381 18.22 9.62 -18.06
CA SER A 381 18.46 10.75 -17.15
C SER A 381 19.14 10.32 -15.86
N SER A 382 20.02 11.17 -15.35
CA SER A 382 20.55 11.06 -13.99
C SER A 382 19.56 11.64 -12.99
N LEU A 383 19.35 10.92 -11.90
CA LEU A 383 18.50 11.30 -10.77
C LEU A 383 19.37 11.42 -9.54
N PHE A 384 18.94 12.20 -8.56
CA PHE A 384 19.70 12.45 -7.35
C PHE A 384 18.81 12.67 -6.14
N LYS A 385 19.30 12.37 -4.94
CA LYS A 385 18.59 12.66 -3.68
C LYS A 385 19.57 13.09 -2.61
N VAL A 386 19.21 14.12 -1.84
CA VAL A 386 19.97 14.54 -0.66
C VAL A 386 19.93 13.43 0.38
N ILE A 387 21.09 13.06 0.92
CA ILE A 387 21.21 12.01 1.93
C ILE A 387 20.83 12.61 3.29
N SER A 388 19.85 12.00 3.94
CA SER A 388 19.46 12.40 5.30
C SER A 388 20.55 12.08 6.31
N SER A 389 20.93 13.07 7.12
CA SER A 389 21.83 12.92 8.27
C SER A 389 21.11 12.48 9.55
N LYS A 390 19.76 12.45 9.55
CA LYS A 390 18.94 12.18 10.74
C LYS A 390 18.69 10.68 11.01
N ILE A 391 19.18 9.80 10.15
CA ILE A 391 18.97 8.35 10.23
C ILE A 391 20.25 7.66 10.72
N ASN A 392 20.11 6.63 11.56
CA ASN A 392 21.24 5.94 12.18
C ASN A 392 22.19 5.29 11.15
N ILE A 393 21.62 4.59 10.15
CA ILE A 393 22.36 4.12 8.98
C ILE A 393 21.90 4.91 7.76
N SER A 394 22.74 5.82 7.28
CA SER A 394 22.46 6.60 6.07
C SER A 394 22.85 5.85 4.80
N SER A 395 22.32 6.29 3.65
CA SER A 395 22.77 5.82 2.33
C SER A 395 24.29 6.01 2.13
N ALA A 396 24.89 7.04 2.75
CA ALA A 396 26.33 7.23 2.71
C ALA A 396 27.09 6.16 3.50
N ASP A 397 26.58 5.77 4.67
CA ASP A 397 27.17 4.70 5.47
C ASP A 397 27.08 3.34 4.77
N VAL A 398 25.94 3.08 4.12
CA VAL A 398 25.74 1.88 3.29
C VAL A 398 26.78 1.81 2.18
N VAL A 399 26.89 2.85 1.35
CA VAL A 399 27.84 2.90 0.23
C VAL A 399 29.28 2.78 0.73
N ARG A 400 29.66 3.55 1.76
CA ARG A 400 31.01 3.53 2.33
C ARG A 400 31.38 2.14 2.85
N HIS A 401 30.46 1.46 3.53
CA HIS A 401 30.72 0.12 4.03
C HIS A 401 30.84 -0.89 2.88
N VAL A 402 29.93 -0.88 1.91
CA VAL A 402 29.97 -1.77 0.74
C VAL A 402 31.29 -1.59 -0.04
N LEU A 403 31.76 -0.36 -0.24
CA LEU A 403 33.06 -0.09 -0.86
C LEU A 403 34.22 -0.66 -0.03
N ARG A 404 34.18 -0.48 1.29
CA ARG A 404 35.23 -0.99 2.19
C ARG A 404 35.32 -2.52 2.15
N VAL A 405 34.18 -3.23 2.17
CA VAL A 405 34.18 -4.71 2.14
C VAL A 405 34.55 -5.27 0.78
N THR A 406 34.25 -4.54 -0.30
CA THR A 406 34.55 -4.96 -1.68
C THR A 406 35.94 -4.52 -2.15
N LYS A 407 36.69 -3.73 -1.37
CA LYS A 407 38.05 -3.29 -1.70
C LYS A 407 38.98 -4.45 -2.12
N PRO A 408 39.02 -5.61 -1.43
CA PRO A 408 39.77 -6.78 -1.88
C PRO A 408 39.42 -7.24 -3.30
N TYR A 409 38.12 -7.29 -3.62
CA TYR A 409 37.63 -7.73 -4.93
C TYR A 409 38.03 -6.77 -6.04
N ARG A 410 38.11 -5.48 -5.73
CA ARG A 410 38.49 -4.42 -6.69
C ARG A 410 39.98 -4.41 -7.02
N ASN A 411 40.80 -5.04 -6.19
CA ASN A 411 42.22 -5.25 -6.47
C ASN A 411 42.48 -6.50 -7.31
N MET A 412 41.44 -7.30 -7.59
CA MET A 412 41.51 -8.45 -8.49
C MET A 412 41.16 -8.01 -9.91
N GLU A 413 41.39 -8.90 -10.87
CA GLU A 413 40.89 -8.72 -12.23
C GLU A 413 39.35 -8.74 -12.24
N LEU A 414 38.76 -7.74 -12.91
CA LEU A 414 37.31 -7.58 -13.05
C LEU A 414 36.97 -7.41 -14.52
N LEU A 415 35.81 -7.94 -14.91
CA LEU A 415 35.24 -7.68 -16.23
C LEU A 415 34.97 -6.17 -16.39
N PRO A 416 35.16 -5.58 -17.59
CA PRO A 416 34.97 -4.15 -17.81
C PRO A 416 33.63 -3.60 -17.31
N LYS A 417 32.54 -4.35 -17.50
CA LYS A 417 31.18 -3.99 -17.06
C LYS A 417 30.99 -3.94 -15.54
N ASP A 418 31.85 -4.61 -14.78
CA ASP A 418 31.75 -4.75 -13.32
C ASP A 418 32.68 -3.77 -12.58
N LYS A 419 33.68 -3.18 -13.26
CA LYS A 419 34.68 -2.28 -12.68
C LYS A 419 34.08 -1.07 -11.94
N ASP A 420 32.99 -0.53 -12.48
CA ASP A 420 32.33 0.64 -11.92
C ASP A 420 31.19 0.31 -10.94
N MET A 421 30.83 -0.97 -10.77
CA MET A 421 29.68 -1.35 -9.97
C MET A 421 29.95 -1.24 -8.47
N LEU A 422 29.03 -0.64 -7.71
CA LEU A 422 29.09 -0.56 -6.25
C LEU A 422 29.05 -1.95 -5.61
N PHE A 423 28.18 -2.82 -6.10
CA PHE A 423 28.03 -4.18 -5.57
C PHE A 423 28.92 -5.15 -6.33
N LEU A 424 29.83 -5.80 -5.60
CA LEU A 424 30.59 -6.94 -6.07
C LEU A 424 30.43 -8.07 -5.05
N SER A 425 30.21 -9.28 -5.55
CA SER A 425 30.17 -10.52 -4.77
C SER A 425 31.05 -11.54 -5.47
N PHE A 426 31.61 -12.45 -4.67
CA PHE A 426 32.39 -13.58 -5.16
C PHE A 426 31.59 -14.89 -5.15
N ALA A 427 30.62 -15.01 -4.24
CA ALA A 427 29.89 -16.25 -4.03
C ALA A 427 29.06 -16.66 -5.27
N ASN A 428 29.33 -17.89 -5.76
CA ASN A 428 28.52 -18.64 -6.72
C ASN A 428 28.42 -18.07 -8.15
N THR A 429 29.43 -17.33 -8.61
CA THR A 429 29.43 -16.73 -9.94
C THR A 429 30.27 -17.48 -10.97
N GLN A 430 29.93 -18.72 -11.28
CA GLN A 430 30.42 -19.33 -12.53
C GLN A 430 29.66 -18.76 -13.72
N SER A 431 30.35 -18.02 -14.59
CA SER A 431 29.85 -17.79 -15.94
C SER A 431 30.10 -19.07 -16.75
N LYS A 432 29.05 -19.69 -17.32
CA LYS A 432 29.21 -20.84 -18.24
C LYS A 432 30.20 -20.56 -19.39
N ARG A 433 30.48 -19.29 -19.68
CA ARG A 433 31.37 -18.83 -20.76
C ARG A 433 32.83 -18.58 -20.32
N LEU A 434 33.12 -18.54 -19.01
CA LEU A 434 34.47 -18.25 -18.50
C LEU A 434 34.94 -19.41 -17.62
N LYS A 435 36.15 -19.92 -17.89
CA LYS A 435 36.78 -20.98 -17.08
C LYS A 435 37.29 -20.48 -15.72
N VAL A 436 37.38 -19.16 -15.52
CA VAL A 436 37.94 -18.52 -14.32
C VAL A 436 36.85 -17.76 -13.55
N MET A 437 36.90 -17.85 -12.22
CA MET A 437 35.98 -17.15 -11.34
C MET A 437 36.50 -15.75 -11.01
N PHE A 438 35.68 -14.73 -11.26
CA PHE A 438 35.99 -13.33 -10.95
C PHE A 438 34.91 -12.75 -10.03
N PRO A 439 35.27 -11.82 -9.12
CA PRO A 439 34.26 -11.03 -8.44
C PRO A 439 33.43 -10.26 -9.47
N ARG A 440 32.12 -10.19 -9.26
CA ARG A 440 31.22 -9.49 -10.19
C ARG A 440 29.97 -8.98 -9.50
N LYS A 441 29.23 -8.11 -10.17
CA LYS A 441 27.89 -7.73 -9.75
C LYS A 441 26.99 -8.97 -9.80
N PRO A 442 26.26 -9.30 -8.71
CA PRO A 442 25.18 -10.29 -8.80
C PRO A 442 24.20 -9.89 -9.91
N ASP A 443 23.68 -10.88 -10.63
CA ASP A 443 22.63 -10.61 -11.61
C ASP A 443 21.32 -10.21 -10.92
N ASP A 444 20.42 -9.61 -11.70
CA ASP A 444 19.20 -9.03 -11.15
C ASP A 444 18.24 -10.09 -10.58
N VAL A 445 18.31 -11.34 -11.07
CA VAL A 445 17.52 -12.47 -10.55
C VAL A 445 18.03 -12.86 -9.16
N THR A 446 19.35 -12.96 -9.00
CA THR A 446 20.02 -13.24 -7.74
C THR A 446 19.72 -12.17 -6.70
N PHE A 447 19.82 -10.89 -7.08
CA PHE A 447 19.38 -9.79 -6.21
C PHE A 447 17.92 -9.95 -5.80
N THR A 448 17.02 -10.21 -6.75
CA THR A 448 15.59 -10.34 -6.48
C THR A 448 15.29 -11.47 -5.50
N GLY A 449 15.94 -12.63 -5.66
CA GLY A 449 15.78 -13.77 -4.76
C GLY A 449 16.24 -13.47 -3.33
N HIS A 450 17.41 -12.85 -3.18
CA HIS A 450 17.93 -12.51 -1.85
C HIS A 450 17.16 -11.36 -1.20
N MET A 451 16.74 -10.33 -1.95
CA MET A 451 15.88 -9.28 -1.43
C MET A 451 14.55 -9.84 -0.91
N LYS A 452 13.93 -10.75 -1.67
CA LYS A 452 12.70 -11.44 -1.25
C LYS A 452 12.92 -12.25 0.03
N THR A 453 14.04 -12.95 0.14
CA THR A 453 14.42 -13.71 1.34
C THR A 453 14.60 -12.77 2.54
N THR A 454 15.33 -11.67 2.36
CA THR A 454 15.55 -10.66 3.42
C THR A 454 14.24 -10.04 3.91
N LEU A 455 13.32 -9.71 3.00
CA LEU A 455 12.01 -9.16 3.36
C LEU A 455 11.13 -10.20 4.06
N ALA A 456 11.18 -11.46 3.63
CA ALA A 456 10.46 -12.55 4.30
C ALA A 456 11.00 -12.83 5.71
N GLU A 457 12.33 -12.73 5.91
CA GLU A 457 12.92 -12.85 7.25
C GLU A 457 12.49 -11.69 8.16
N ILE A 458 12.35 -10.46 7.64
CA ILE A 458 11.88 -9.32 8.44
C ILE A 458 10.40 -9.47 8.81
N SER A 459 9.58 -10.07 7.94
CA SER A 459 8.18 -10.35 8.22
C SER A 459 7.95 -11.63 9.02
N ASN A 460 9.00 -12.30 9.50
CA ASN A 460 8.94 -13.63 10.11
C ASN A 460 8.23 -14.69 9.24
N GLY A 461 8.20 -14.49 7.92
CA GLY A 461 7.50 -15.35 6.99
C GLY A 461 6.00 -15.10 6.88
N ASN A 462 5.43 -14.13 7.60
CA ASN A 462 3.98 -13.86 7.64
C ASN A 462 3.46 -13.21 6.35
N TRP A 463 4.34 -12.56 5.58
CA TRP A 463 4.02 -12.04 4.25
C TRP A 463 5.28 -11.93 3.42
N ILE A 464 5.12 -11.99 2.09
CA ILE A 464 6.25 -12.03 1.16
C ILE A 464 6.21 -10.82 0.24
N ALA A 465 7.30 -10.04 0.21
CA ALA A 465 7.43 -8.86 -0.64
C ALA A 465 8.69 -8.90 -1.52
N THR A 466 8.71 -8.03 -2.53
CA THR A 466 9.86 -7.81 -3.42
C THR A 466 10.39 -6.38 -3.25
N GLY A 467 11.62 -6.11 -3.70
CA GLY A 467 12.14 -4.74 -3.73
C GLY A 467 11.29 -3.77 -4.59
N GLU A 468 10.57 -4.28 -5.59
CA GLU A 468 9.63 -3.47 -6.38
C GLU A 468 8.39 -3.09 -5.57
N MET A 469 7.84 -4.05 -4.81
CA MET A 469 6.71 -3.78 -3.89
C MET A 469 7.12 -2.79 -2.81
N LEU A 470 8.34 -2.88 -2.27
CA LEU A 470 8.87 -1.93 -1.30
C LEU A 470 8.87 -0.50 -1.87
N ARG A 471 9.48 -0.30 -3.04
CA ARG A 471 9.48 1.02 -3.73
C ARG A 471 8.06 1.53 -3.93
N LYS A 472 7.17 0.70 -4.47
CA LYS A 472 5.77 1.09 -4.73
C LYS A 472 5.02 1.49 -3.47
N SER A 473 5.34 0.85 -2.34
CA SER A 473 4.74 1.13 -1.03
C SER A 473 5.15 2.49 -0.48
N ILE A 474 6.43 2.85 -0.61
CA ILE A 474 6.95 4.16 -0.21
C ILE A 474 6.30 5.28 -1.02
N LEU A 475 6.19 5.07 -2.34
CA LEU A 475 5.54 6.02 -3.23
C LEU A 475 4.03 6.12 -2.93
N LEU A 476 3.36 5.01 -2.65
CA LEU A 476 1.95 5.00 -2.29
C LEU A 476 1.70 5.79 -0.99
N LEU A 477 2.50 5.56 0.06
CA LEU A 477 2.39 6.31 1.32
C LEU A 477 2.63 7.81 1.10
N SER A 478 3.62 8.17 0.28
CA SER A 478 3.86 9.57 -0.10
C SER A 478 2.64 10.21 -0.78
N ALA A 479 1.98 9.48 -1.69
CA ALA A 479 0.73 9.93 -2.30
C ALA A 479 -0.43 10.03 -1.30
N MET A 480 -0.54 9.09 -0.35
CA MET A 480 -1.58 9.16 0.67
C MET A 480 -1.40 10.40 1.54
N ASN A 481 -0.17 10.81 1.82
CA ASN A 481 0.13 11.92 2.75
C ASN A 481 0.21 13.30 2.08
N GLY A 482 0.35 13.39 0.76
CA GLY A 482 0.51 14.68 0.08
C GLY A 482 0.11 14.70 -1.39
N GLY A 483 -0.70 13.73 -1.82
CA GLY A 483 -1.28 13.67 -3.16
C GLY A 483 -0.27 13.39 -4.28
N VAL A 484 -0.73 13.58 -5.52
CA VAL A 484 0.02 13.25 -6.74
C VAL A 484 1.27 14.11 -6.91
N SER A 485 1.27 15.35 -6.38
CA SER A 485 2.41 16.26 -6.43
C SER A 485 3.59 15.73 -5.61
N LYS A 486 3.37 15.42 -4.34
CA LYS A 486 4.39 14.83 -3.45
C LYS A 486 4.94 13.50 -3.98
N LEU A 487 4.09 12.68 -4.60
CA LEU A 487 4.53 11.45 -5.27
C LEU A 487 5.42 11.74 -6.48
N LYS A 488 5.08 12.75 -7.31
CA LYS A 488 5.85 13.10 -8.51
C LYS A 488 7.27 13.54 -8.13
N ASP A 489 7.38 14.31 -7.04
CA ASP A 489 8.65 14.78 -6.51
C ASP A 489 9.47 13.61 -5.95
N GLU A 490 8.87 12.79 -5.09
CA GLU A 490 9.52 11.62 -4.49
C GLU A 490 9.96 10.59 -5.54
N ALA A 491 9.17 10.42 -6.61
CA ALA A 491 9.48 9.49 -7.71
C ALA A 491 10.36 10.09 -8.81
N GLN A 492 10.59 11.41 -8.77
CA GLN A 492 11.27 12.22 -9.80
C GLN A 492 10.73 11.92 -11.22
N HIS A 493 9.40 11.94 -11.36
CA HIS A 493 8.71 11.66 -12.62
C HIS A 493 8.57 12.92 -13.48
N LYS A 494 9.11 12.88 -14.71
CA LYS A 494 8.95 13.97 -15.69
C LYS A 494 7.50 14.20 -16.16
N LYS A 495 6.63 13.16 -16.14
CA LYS A 495 5.23 13.22 -16.61
C LYS A 495 4.27 12.64 -15.58
N GLY A 496 3.11 13.29 -15.38
CA GLY A 496 2.10 12.89 -14.37
C GLY A 496 1.41 11.55 -14.62
N LYS A 497 1.32 11.07 -15.88
CA LYS A 497 0.62 9.82 -16.24
C LYS A 497 1.17 8.55 -15.55
N THR A 498 2.45 8.53 -15.17
CA THR A 498 3.01 7.39 -14.40
C THR A 498 2.61 7.46 -12.92
N SER A 499 2.40 8.67 -12.39
CA SER A 499 2.02 8.94 -11.00
C SER A 499 0.54 8.66 -10.74
N THR A 500 -0.34 8.86 -11.73
CA THR A 500 -1.77 8.55 -11.62
C THR A 500 -2.08 7.07 -11.45
N THR A 501 -1.15 6.17 -11.80
CA THR A 501 -1.32 4.72 -11.58
C THR A 501 -1.43 4.34 -10.10
N TYR A 502 -0.96 5.19 -9.18
CA TYR A 502 -1.10 4.99 -7.74
C TYR A 502 -2.49 5.40 -7.23
N ALA A 503 -3.22 6.24 -7.96
CA ALA A 503 -4.59 6.66 -7.62
C ALA A 503 -5.60 5.49 -7.66
N HIS A 504 -5.26 4.42 -8.37
CA HIS A 504 -6.11 3.25 -8.56
C HIS A 504 -5.78 2.07 -7.61
N ARG A 505 -4.83 2.25 -6.69
CA ARG A 505 -4.45 1.21 -5.71
C ARG A 505 -5.48 1.04 -4.61
N ALA A 506 -5.59 -0.16 -4.06
CA ALA A 506 -6.60 -0.49 -3.06
C ALA A 506 -6.61 0.46 -1.85
N PRO A 507 -5.46 0.79 -1.20
CA PRO A 507 -5.45 1.78 -0.12
C PRO A 507 -5.90 3.18 -0.54
N MET A 508 -5.56 3.60 -1.77
CA MET A 508 -5.94 4.92 -2.27
C MET A 508 -7.41 4.97 -2.67
N LYS A 509 -7.97 3.87 -3.20
CA LYS A 509 -9.40 3.72 -3.44
C LYS A 509 -10.19 3.81 -2.13
N ALA A 510 -9.75 3.11 -1.08
CA ALA A 510 -10.35 3.21 0.25
C ALA A 510 -10.39 4.66 0.74
N LYS A 511 -9.26 5.37 0.61
CA LYS A 511 -9.18 6.79 0.96
C LYS A 511 -10.12 7.66 0.14
N HIS A 512 -10.16 7.50 -1.18
CA HIS A 512 -11.07 8.26 -2.03
C HIS A 512 -12.53 7.99 -1.69
N ASP A 513 -12.90 6.74 -1.41
CA ASP A 513 -14.30 6.42 -1.07
C ASP A 513 -14.70 6.94 0.31
N ALA A 514 -13.80 6.93 1.30
CA ALA A 514 -14.03 7.55 2.60
C ALA A 514 -14.30 9.06 2.43
N ILE A 515 -13.44 9.76 1.68
CA ILE A 515 -13.62 11.18 1.35
C ILE A 515 -14.93 11.43 0.59
N MET A 516 -15.28 10.57 -0.37
CA MET A 516 -16.52 10.69 -1.14
C MET A 516 -17.77 10.38 -0.31
N ARG A 517 -17.67 9.47 0.67
CA ARG A 517 -18.77 9.15 1.60
C ARG A 517 -19.00 10.30 2.55
N GLU A 518 -17.94 10.79 3.19
CA GLU A 518 -17.95 11.98 4.03
C GLU A 518 -18.58 13.15 3.25
N PHE A 519 -18.12 13.41 2.03
CA PHE A 519 -18.70 14.43 1.16
C PHE A 519 -20.20 14.24 0.90
N LYS A 520 -20.67 13.01 0.64
CA LYS A 520 -22.09 12.73 0.41
C LYS A 520 -22.93 12.86 1.67
N GLU A 521 -22.41 12.42 2.81
CA GLU A 521 -23.06 12.54 4.11
C GLU A 521 -23.16 14.01 4.53
N TRP A 522 -22.12 14.79 4.27
CA TRP A 522 -22.12 16.24 4.44
C TRP A 522 -23.15 16.91 3.53
N LEU A 523 -23.18 16.53 2.25
CA LEU A 523 -24.16 17.05 1.29
C LEU A 523 -25.60 16.67 1.65
N GLN A 524 -25.84 15.44 2.10
CA GLN A 524 -27.16 14.99 2.54
C GLN A 524 -27.61 15.74 3.79
N THR A 525 -26.71 15.94 4.76
CA THR A 525 -26.98 16.71 5.98
C THR A 525 -27.29 18.16 5.64
N LEU A 526 -26.52 18.76 4.72
CA LEU A 526 -26.75 20.11 4.20
C LEU A 526 -28.17 20.27 3.61
N ILE A 527 -28.59 19.32 2.77
CA ILE A 527 -29.88 19.41 2.05
C ILE A 527 -31.08 19.12 2.97
N THR A 528 -30.88 18.34 4.05
CA THR A 528 -31.99 17.82 4.86
C THR A 528 -32.13 18.48 6.23
N MET A 529 -31.24 19.38 6.63
CA MET A 529 -31.26 20.01 7.96
C MET A 529 -32.54 20.77 8.30
N ARG A 530 -33.40 21.01 7.31
CA ARG A 530 -34.69 21.72 7.42
C ARG A 530 -35.91 20.81 7.41
N ILE A 531 -35.72 19.50 7.28
CA ILE A 531 -36.81 18.53 7.28
C ILE A 531 -37.05 18.12 8.74
N ASP A 532 -38.25 18.36 9.27
CA ASP A 532 -38.63 17.85 10.60
C ASP A 532 -38.42 16.33 10.65
N ASN A 533 -37.75 15.84 11.69
CA ASN A 533 -37.33 14.45 11.82
C ASN A 533 -36.49 13.95 10.62
N ALA A 534 -35.63 14.80 10.04
CA ALA A 534 -34.75 14.44 8.92
C ALA A 534 -33.97 13.15 9.18
N ALA A 535 -33.42 12.98 10.38
CA ALA A 535 -32.68 11.80 10.78
C ALA A 535 -33.54 10.51 10.63
N GLU A 536 -34.75 10.49 11.21
CA GLU A 536 -35.69 9.36 11.09
C GLU A 536 -36.13 9.12 9.64
N LYS A 537 -36.46 10.20 8.90
CA LYS A 537 -36.89 10.10 7.49
C LYS A 537 -35.79 9.60 6.55
N LEU A 538 -34.52 9.82 6.92
CA LEU A 538 -33.36 9.35 6.20
C LEU A 538 -32.86 7.99 6.69
N GLY A 539 -33.41 7.46 7.79
CA GLY A 539 -32.90 6.26 8.46
C GLY A 539 -31.46 6.43 8.96
N VAL A 540 -31.12 7.64 9.43
CA VAL A 540 -29.82 7.97 10.01
C VAL A 540 -29.99 8.17 11.51
N ASP A 541 -29.03 7.71 12.32
CA ASP A 541 -29.06 7.93 13.76
C ASP A 541 -29.14 9.44 14.10
N PRO A 542 -30.09 9.89 14.94
CA PRO A 542 -30.26 11.30 15.27
C PRO A 542 -29.04 11.96 15.92
N SER A 543 -28.27 11.21 16.72
CA SER A 543 -27.07 11.74 17.38
C SER A 543 -25.91 11.91 16.39
N GLU A 544 -25.76 10.96 15.46
CA GLU A 544 -24.80 11.04 14.36
C GLU A 544 -25.15 12.20 13.41
N TYR A 545 -26.42 12.36 13.06
CA TYR A 545 -26.91 13.46 12.23
C TYR A 545 -26.62 14.83 12.85
N LYS A 546 -26.85 14.98 14.17
CA LYS A 546 -26.57 16.20 14.91
C LYS A 546 -25.06 16.53 14.95
N ASN A 547 -24.20 15.55 15.20
CA ASN A 547 -22.75 15.74 15.20
C ASN A 547 -22.24 16.20 13.82
N ARG A 548 -22.77 15.63 12.72
CA ARG A 548 -22.44 16.05 11.35
C ARG A 548 -22.88 17.49 11.07
N MET A 549 -24.07 17.86 11.55
CA MET A 549 -24.59 19.23 11.44
C MET A 549 -23.68 20.23 12.15
N GLU A 550 -23.23 19.91 13.37
CA GLU A 550 -22.32 20.76 14.16
C GLU A 550 -20.94 20.89 13.50
N GLN A 551 -20.35 19.78 13.02
CA GLN A 551 -19.06 19.82 12.28
C GLN A 551 -19.12 20.63 11.00
N MET A 552 -20.23 20.56 10.26
CA MET A 552 -20.42 21.32 9.03
C MET A 552 -20.46 22.83 9.32
N ILE A 553 -21.13 23.24 10.40
CA ILE A 553 -21.19 24.64 10.86
C ILE A 553 -19.79 25.13 11.24
N ASP A 554 -19.02 24.32 11.96
CA ASP A 554 -17.64 24.63 12.38
C ASP A 554 -16.67 24.74 11.18
N SER A 555 -16.94 24.03 10.08
CA SER A 555 -16.05 23.95 8.91
C SER A 555 -16.16 25.10 7.91
N GLY A 556 -17.24 25.90 7.97
CA GLY A 556 -17.48 27.06 7.10
C GLY A 556 -17.88 26.72 5.66
N PHE A 557 -19.12 27.03 5.29
CA PHE A 557 -19.68 26.75 3.95
C PHE A 557 -19.01 27.60 2.86
N GLY A 558 -18.40 26.95 1.86
CA GLY A 558 -17.81 27.65 0.70
C GLY A 558 -16.70 28.64 1.09
N GLY A 559 -16.07 28.46 2.25
CA GLY A 559 -15.04 29.37 2.79
C GLY A 559 -15.58 30.61 3.51
N LEU A 560 -16.89 30.75 3.71
CA LEU A 560 -17.49 31.77 4.58
C LEU A 560 -17.55 31.28 6.02
N VAL A 561 -17.17 32.14 6.96
CA VAL A 561 -17.15 31.86 8.40
C VAL A 561 -18.21 32.73 9.09
N CYS A 562 -18.97 32.12 10.01
CA CYS A 562 -19.92 32.81 10.87
C CYS A 562 -19.32 32.92 12.28
N SER A 563 -19.34 34.10 12.88
CA SER A 563 -18.81 34.36 14.23
C SER A 563 -19.67 33.74 15.32
N ASP A 564 -20.99 33.71 15.11
CA ASP A 564 -21.96 33.07 15.99
C ASP A 564 -23.18 32.58 15.19
N PRO A 565 -23.21 31.29 14.79
CA PRO A 565 -24.27 30.69 13.99
C PRO A 565 -25.53 30.35 14.80
N ARG A 566 -25.53 30.46 16.14
CA ARG A 566 -26.73 30.22 16.98
C ARG A 566 -27.30 31.49 17.62
N GLY A 567 -26.69 32.65 17.43
CA GLY A 567 -27.12 33.91 18.06
C GLY A 567 -28.38 34.58 17.50
N GLY A 568 -29.21 33.89 16.69
CA GLY A 568 -30.51 34.41 16.20
C GLY A 568 -30.46 35.75 15.43
N VAL A 569 -29.33 36.08 14.78
CA VAL A 569 -29.09 37.45 14.24
C VAL A 569 -29.84 37.76 12.94
N GLN A 570 -30.25 36.73 12.19
CA GLN A 570 -31.01 36.91 10.95
C GLN A 570 -32.51 36.86 11.23
N GLU A 571 -33.30 37.67 10.51
CA GLU A 571 -34.76 37.64 10.61
C GLU A 571 -35.31 36.22 10.37
N ASP A 572 -36.25 35.79 11.21
CA ASP A 572 -36.85 34.45 11.24
C ASP A 572 -35.88 33.31 11.64
N VAL A 573 -34.90 33.60 12.49
CA VAL A 573 -34.06 32.62 13.20
C VAL A 573 -34.06 32.95 14.70
N ASP A 574 -34.58 32.04 15.54
CA ASP A 574 -34.63 32.26 16.98
C ASP A 574 -33.26 32.11 17.65
N ASP A 575 -33.04 32.84 18.75
CA ASP A 575 -31.80 32.74 19.54
C ASP A 575 -31.67 31.34 20.16
N GLY A 576 -30.53 30.69 19.93
CA GLY A 576 -30.27 29.29 20.24
C GLY A 576 -30.51 28.31 19.09
N GLU A 577 -31.22 28.70 18.04
CA GLU A 577 -31.40 27.91 16.82
C GLU A 577 -30.26 28.14 15.81
N ILE A 578 -29.90 27.09 15.07
CA ILE A 578 -28.84 27.18 14.07
C ILE A 578 -29.34 27.96 12.86
N CYS A 579 -28.64 29.05 12.55
CA CYS A 579 -28.90 29.91 11.40
C CYS A 579 -28.72 29.15 10.08
N ASN A 580 -29.79 29.13 9.26
CA ASN A 580 -29.85 28.39 8.02
C ASN A 580 -30.10 29.27 6.78
N LYS A 581 -30.21 30.61 6.88
CA LYS A 581 -30.48 31.50 5.72
C LYS A 581 -29.19 31.85 4.97
N VAL A 582 -28.65 30.86 4.27
CA VAL A 582 -27.41 30.99 3.50
C VAL A 582 -27.47 32.10 2.45
N ALA A 583 -28.65 32.40 1.88
CA ALA A 583 -28.83 33.52 0.95
C ALA A 583 -28.45 34.87 1.58
N ARG A 584 -28.74 35.04 2.88
CA ARG A 584 -28.51 36.28 3.63
C ARG A 584 -27.13 36.32 4.31
N CYS A 585 -26.30 35.29 4.16
CA CYS A 585 -24.98 35.24 4.80
C CYS A 585 -24.09 36.42 4.38
N LEU A 586 -24.13 36.86 3.12
CA LEU A 586 -23.28 37.96 2.65
C LEU A 586 -23.64 39.32 3.24
N THR A 587 -24.90 39.50 3.63
CA THR A 587 -25.45 40.71 4.25
C THR A 587 -25.55 40.59 5.78
N CYS A 588 -25.21 39.43 6.35
CA CYS A 588 -25.26 39.15 7.78
C CYS A 588 -24.17 39.89 8.57
N LYS A 589 -24.54 40.44 9.74
CA LYS A 589 -23.61 41.12 10.66
C LYS A 589 -22.64 40.18 11.37
N ASN A 590 -22.98 38.90 11.51
CA ASN A 590 -22.13 37.86 12.10
C ASN A 590 -21.23 37.15 11.07
N LYS A 591 -21.20 37.61 9.81
CA LYS A 591 -20.27 37.07 8.82
C LYS A 591 -18.87 37.60 9.10
N GLU A 592 -17.91 36.70 9.26
CA GLU A 592 -16.50 37.04 9.30
C GLU A 592 -16.00 37.49 7.92
N HIS A 593 -15.17 38.53 7.88
CA HIS A 593 -14.66 39.11 6.63
C HIS A 593 -13.49 38.31 5.99
N VAL A 594 -13.35 37.03 6.34
CA VAL A 594 -12.24 36.17 5.92
C VAL A 594 -12.76 35.08 4.98
N PHE A 595 -12.06 34.86 3.88
CA PHE A 595 -12.29 33.75 2.97
C PHE A 595 -11.14 32.74 3.05
N ILE A 596 -11.47 31.47 3.31
CA ILE A 596 -10.46 30.42 3.43
C ILE A 596 -10.15 29.81 2.05
N GLU A 597 -8.97 30.14 1.52
CA GLU A 597 -8.50 29.73 0.18
C GLU A 597 -8.05 28.25 0.13
N THR A 598 -8.99 27.31 -0.09
CA THR A 598 -8.69 25.88 -0.34
C THR A 598 -9.27 25.39 -1.67
N VAL A 599 -8.74 24.29 -2.22
CA VAL A 599 -9.24 23.69 -3.48
C VAL A 599 -10.74 23.36 -3.37
N ASN A 600 -11.16 22.81 -2.23
CA ASN A 600 -12.56 22.44 -1.99
C ASN A 600 -13.44 23.70 -1.93
N ASN A 601 -13.06 24.73 -1.17
CA ASN A 601 -13.84 25.96 -1.07
C ASN A 601 -13.99 26.67 -2.43
N VAL A 602 -12.92 26.71 -3.22
CA VAL A 602 -12.95 27.29 -4.57
C VAL A 602 -13.80 26.45 -5.53
N MET A 603 -13.75 25.12 -5.43
CA MET A 603 -14.62 24.22 -6.20
C MET A 603 -16.09 24.44 -5.87
N HIS A 604 -16.44 24.53 -4.58
CA HIS A 604 -17.81 24.82 -4.13
C HIS A 604 -18.28 26.19 -4.62
N LEU A 605 -17.41 27.20 -4.59
CA LEU A 605 -17.71 28.55 -5.09
C LEU A 605 -18.00 28.55 -6.61
N LEU A 606 -17.25 27.76 -7.40
CA LEU A 606 -17.50 27.57 -8.84
C LEU A 606 -18.82 26.83 -9.11
N MET A 607 -19.11 25.77 -8.35
CA MET A 607 -20.36 25.03 -8.49
C MET A 607 -21.57 25.89 -8.06
N TRP A 608 -21.42 26.73 -7.03
CA TRP A 608 -22.46 27.65 -6.58
C TRP A 608 -22.75 28.72 -7.64
N GLN A 609 -21.71 29.22 -8.31
CA GLN A 609 -21.85 30.12 -9.45
C GLN A 609 -22.70 29.51 -10.56
N GLU A 610 -22.41 28.28 -10.95
CA GLU A 610 -23.15 27.56 -12.00
C GLU A 610 -24.63 27.39 -11.62
N ALA A 611 -24.92 27.06 -10.36
CA ALA A 611 -26.29 26.90 -9.88
C ALA A 611 -27.07 28.21 -9.83
N LEU A 612 -26.44 29.31 -9.40
CA LEU A 612 -27.07 30.64 -9.41
C LEU A 612 -27.39 31.09 -10.83
N ASN A 613 -26.44 30.93 -11.76
CA ASN A 613 -26.66 31.29 -13.16
C ASN A 613 -27.81 30.50 -13.77
N GLN A 614 -27.85 29.18 -13.54
CA GLN A 614 -28.95 28.34 -14.02
C GLN A 614 -30.30 28.74 -13.37
N ALA A 615 -30.32 29.05 -12.08
CA ALA A 615 -31.54 29.48 -11.40
C ALA A 615 -32.08 30.83 -11.90
N ILE A 616 -31.20 31.74 -12.32
CA ILE A 616 -31.57 33.02 -12.97
C ILE A 616 -32.12 32.77 -14.36
N GLU A 617 -31.46 31.94 -15.16
CA GLU A 617 -31.91 31.55 -16.51
C GLU A 617 -33.30 30.89 -16.47
N GLU A 618 -33.54 30.04 -15.46
CA GLU A 618 -34.81 29.37 -15.23
C GLU A 618 -35.85 30.24 -14.49
N GLN A 619 -35.55 31.52 -14.23
CA GLN A 619 -36.40 32.48 -13.53
C GLN A 619 -36.86 32.01 -12.13
N ARG A 620 -36.08 31.14 -11.48
CA ARG A 620 -36.31 30.69 -10.09
C ARG A 620 -35.89 31.73 -9.06
N ILE A 621 -34.93 32.59 -9.40
CA ILE A 621 -34.48 33.74 -8.61
C ILE A 621 -34.29 34.96 -9.51
N ASP A 622 -34.43 36.15 -8.93
CA ASP A 622 -34.09 37.41 -9.58
C ASP A 622 -32.62 37.75 -9.29
N GLY A 623 -31.78 37.77 -10.32
CA GLY A 623 -30.35 38.12 -10.19
C GLY A 623 -30.10 39.58 -9.79
N THR A 624 -31.15 40.43 -9.82
CA THR A 624 -31.12 41.81 -9.33
C THR A 624 -31.58 41.95 -7.88
N ASP A 625 -32.14 40.88 -7.28
CA ASP A 625 -32.40 40.84 -5.85
C ASP A 625 -31.10 40.99 -5.07
N LEU A 626 -31.14 41.79 -4.00
CA LEU A 626 -29.96 42.22 -3.26
C LEU A 626 -29.11 41.04 -2.75
N ASN A 627 -29.74 39.99 -2.23
CA ASN A 627 -29.03 38.85 -1.65
C ASN A 627 -28.32 38.04 -2.74
N TRP A 628 -29.02 37.76 -3.83
CA TRP A 628 -28.48 37.00 -4.96
C TRP A 628 -27.43 37.79 -5.75
N HIS A 629 -27.64 39.09 -5.92
CA HIS A 629 -26.68 40.01 -6.52
C HIS A 629 -25.37 40.07 -5.75
N PHE A 630 -25.43 40.11 -4.41
CA PHE A 630 -24.23 40.05 -3.58
C PHE A 630 -23.48 38.73 -3.72
N TRP A 631 -24.20 37.61 -3.84
CA TRP A 631 -23.59 36.31 -4.09
C TRP A 631 -22.85 36.27 -5.42
N LEU A 632 -23.47 36.72 -6.51
CA LEU A 632 -22.82 36.82 -7.82
C LEU A 632 -21.57 37.70 -7.73
N SER A 633 -21.69 38.90 -7.15
CA SER A 633 -20.60 39.87 -7.04
C SER A 633 -19.45 39.35 -6.17
N PHE A 634 -19.76 38.66 -5.07
CA PHE A 634 -18.76 38.05 -4.20
C PHE A 634 -17.98 36.95 -4.93
N ILE A 635 -18.69 36.04 -5.60
CA ILE A 635 -18.10 34.94 -6.35
C ILE A 635 -17.19 35.48 -7.45
N GLU A 636 -17.66 36.45 -8.24
CA GLU A 636 -16.87 37.09 -9.29
C GLU A 636 -15.61 37.78 -8.72
N THR A 637 -15.76 38.51 -7.62
CA THR A 637 -14.64 39.22 -6.97
C THR A 637 -13.59 38.25 -6.45
N ILE A 638 -14.00 37.16 -5.79
CA ILE A 638 -13.06 36.13 -5.28
C ILE A 638 -12.38 35.41 -6.43
N LEU A 639 -13.12 34.99 -7.46
CA LEU A 639 -12.55 34.32 -8.63
C LEU A 639 -11.59 35.23 -9.42
N SER A 640 -11.91 36.51 -9.60
CA SER A 640 -11.00 37.49 -10.20
C SER A 640 -9.75 37.66 -9.34
N ARG A 641 -9.88 37.84 -8.02
CA ARG A 641 -8.70 37.95 -7.12
C ARG A 641 -7.79 36.73 -7.17
N LEU A 642 -8.34 35.53 -7.29
CA LEU A 642 -7.57 34.29 -7.39
C LEU A 642 -6.94 34.10 -8.78
N THR A 643 -7.67 34.47 -9.84
CA THR A 643 -7.26 34.28 -11.24
C THR A 643 -6.31 35.36 -11.72
N ASP A 644 -6.50 36.61 -11.31
CA ASP A 644 -5.70 37.77 -11.73
C ASP A 644 -4.50 37.99 -10.79
N SER A 645 -4.35 37.16 -9.75
CA SER A 645 -3.23 37.25 -8.84
C SER A 645 -1.88 37.07 -9.57
N PRO A 646 -0.87 37.89 -9.23
CA PRO A 646 0.51 37.67 -9.69
C PRO A 646 1.16 36.43 -9.03
N VAL A 647 0.51 35.81 -8.03
CA VAL A 647 1.01 34.64 -7.32
C VAL A 647 0.58 33.36 -8.04
N GLU A 648 1.56 32.63 -8.61
CA GLU A 648 1.34 31.45 -9.45
C GLU A 648 0.53 30.33 -8.78
N ASN A 649 0.65 30.19 -7.45
CA ASN A 649 -0.08 29.20 -6.67
C ASN A 649 -1.60 29.43 -6.63
N LYS A 650 -2.08 30.67 -6.79
CA LYS A 650 -3.52 30.98 -6.77
C LYS A 650 -4.23 30.63 -8.08
N LYS A 651 -3.54 30.83 -9.21
CA LYS A 651 -4.00 30.35 -10.52
C LYS A 651 -4.07 28.82 -10.57
N ALA A 652 -3.07 28.15 -10.00
CA ALA A 652 -3.05 26.70 -9.87
C ALA A 652 -4.22 26.19 -9.00
N LEU A 653 -4.54 26.89 -7.90
CA LEU A 653 -5.67 26.56 -7.02
C LEU A 653 -7.01 26.53 -7.78
N VAL A 654 -7.27 27.56 -8.61
CA VAL A 654 -8.50 27.63 -9.43
C VAL A 654 -8.51 26.56 -10.53
N ALA A 655 -7.36 26.29 -11.15
CA ALA A 655 -7.25 25.24 -12.17
C ALA A 655 -7.51 23.84 -11.57
N ASP A 656 -6.95 23.56 -10.39
CA ASP A 656 -7.18 22.31 -9.68
C ASP A 656 -8.65 22.18 -9.25
N ALA A 657 -9.27 23.26 -8.77
CA ALA A 657 -10.69 23.29 -8.44
C ALA A 657 -11.60 22.99 -9.64
N LYS A 658 -11.32 23.57 -10.82
CA LYS A 658 -12.05 23.27 -12.08
C LYS A 658 -11.87 21.81 -12.52
N ILE A 659 -10.66 21.27 -12.37
CA ILE A 659 -10.39 19.86 -12.68
C ILE A 659 -11.18 18.95 -11.76
N GLN A 660 -11.28 19.27 -10.47
CA GLN A 660 -12.10 18.48 -9.54
C GLN A 660 -13.59 18.63 -9.86
N MET A 661 -14.06 19.86 -10.10
CA MET A 661 -15.45 20.13 -10.49
C MET A 661 -15.89 19.28 -11.70
N SER A 662 -15.05 19.15 -12.74
CA SER A 662 -15.38 18.35 -13.94
C SER A 662 -15.55 16.84 -13.69
N LYS A 663 -15.16 16.33 -12.51
CA LYS A 663 -15.26 14.92 -12.13
C LYS A 663 -16.47 14.62 -11.25
N HIS A 664 -17.24 15.65 -10.89
CA HIS A 664 -18.32 15.57 -9.92
C HIS A 664 -19.56 16.25 -10.48
N ASP A 665 -20.74 15.70 -10.22
CA ASP A 665 -22.00 16.38 -10.55
C ASP A 665 -22.16 17.59 -9.63
N ASN A 666 -22.63 18.72 -10.16
CA ASN A 666 -22.86 19.93 -9.37
C ASN A 666 -24.10 19.74 -8.48
N PRO A 667 -23.94 19.64 -7.15
CA PRO A 667 -25.04 19.34 -6.26
C PRO A 667 -25.98 20.54 -6.03
N TYR A 668 -25.51 21.76 -6.28
CA TYR A 668 -26.28 22.97 -6.05
C TYR A 668 -27.36 23.20 -7.12
N LEU A 669 -27.31 22.50 -8.25
CA LEU A 669 -28.36 22.52 -9.26
C LEU A 669 -29.70 21.99 -8.74
N LEU A 670 -29.67 21.18 -7.68
CA LEU A 670 -30.85 20.55 -7.07
C LEU A 670 -31.51 21.41 -5.98
N ILE A 671 -30.97 22.61 -5.70
CA ILE A 671 -31.47 23.49 -4.64
C ILE A 671 -32.80 24.14 -5.04
N ASP A 672 -33.76 24.12 -4.11
CA ASP A 672 -34.93 25.00 -4.16
C ASP A 672 -34.57 26.37 -3.58
N PHE A 673 -34.32 27.32 -4.47
CA PHE A 673 -33.88 28.67 -4.11
C PHE A 673 -34.96 29.49 -3.36
N LYS A 674 -36.24 29.08 -3.43
CA LYS A 674 -37.32 29.77 -2.73
C LYS A 674 -37.27 29.57 -1.22
N GLU A 675 -36.75 28.43 -0.76
CA GLU A 675 -36.70 28.14 0.67
C GLU A 675 -35.47 28.76 1.34
N ILE A 676 -34.35 28.90 0.63
CA ILE A 676 -33.08 29.38 1.21
C ILE A 676 -32.91 30.92 1.19
N SER A 677 -33.80 31.63 0.48
CA SER A 677 -33.99 33.10 0.49
C SER A 677 -34.57 33.56 1.83
#